data_AF-A0A9E0LJQ0-F1
#
_entry.id   AF-A0A9E0LJQ0-F1
#
_cell.length_a   1.000
_cell.length_b   1.000
_cell.length_c   1.000
_cell.angle_alpha   90.00
_cell.angle_beta   90.00
_cell.angle_gamma   90.00
#
_symmetry.space_group_name_H-M   'P 1'
#
loop_
_entity.id
_entity.type
_entity.pdbx_description
1 polymer ?
#
loop_
_entity_poly.entity_id
_entity_poly.type
_entity_poly.pdbx_seq_one_letter_code
_entity_poly.pdbx_strand_id
1 'polypeptide(L)'
;MMASKRPSYKEQKYQKAHSVGQADTSDGKHKTAEAPKDGAGTEATEKPQPLVNQAQDLRRNAAEWNGALAQGKDSGAVKAMGFPDAKLEERPEKATGAKNFEQDGPVFIKIAGIKTEEAAVGEFIKFNVKPTEIRTTTEQSVMEIAAQHLGSGASAEQIKQHAKEIYELNFIKLATSDSPQTATVKAGETIRMQGHTTDGAVVLTDTGKSLYTITEDGKVKVTRPDGSGFERSFTGQADDSYKEEHFGPKAADKFTVVRSADGRLISSDKPEPPAPKALAEEKAGLERLVTEKVVLPNESAKLRRDMQTFEARAKRDGISSEEVARTYRDLAQILELKGNVPLSQRERVRLVNGAMANAAEPTSNDQGKYGTCQITNIENRLYAKEPSTVTDILSQVAKDGRFTTKDGTSVTMEETNLRAHGDAALNAKSGSWVRSYTSQVFQTAAISAFYNQENLRKMPPGDVHYYQKQATGPYDSGESLVDYSHGRPQELDRGPGMAGYMNNMMRINEQFTKKWQPEMFIINHAEQERDSEHNLATGVTSVEDFAEKLKQLRETEKGPLFATLFVRVNSEPLVSTLRNNPLSGPLSSEKILADHHVVNIVDYDPNTQLVKIDGQWGNSRDFINKPMTIEQAYAATRPPSGETWMARAEALKQTASPKEFDAQLGNLANALASSWVGDLQLGTKVDSVDVRKTIASYERLRAGRPGHAYQEADASMRELRHELSLAEKTDN
;
A
#
# COMPACT_ATOMS: atom_id res chain seq x y z
N MET A 1 -45.23 61.41 -14.20
CA MET A 1 -44.28 62.53 -14.33
C MET A 1 -42.86 61.98 -14.20
N MET A 2 -42.05 62.29 -15.22
CA MET A 2 -40.58 62.29 -15.32
C MET A 2 -39.72 61.04 -15.09
N ALA A 3 -38.80 60.91 -16.03
CA ALA A 3 -37.81 59.89 -16.30
C ALA A 3 -36.39 60.34 -15.87
N SER A 4 -35.45 59.39 -15.81
CA SER A 4 -34.01 59.58 -16.12
C SER A 4 -33.28 58.24 -15.98
N LYS A 5 -32.98 57.47 -17.05
CA LYS A 5 -31.76 57.47 -17.90
C LYS A 5 -30.42 57.52 -17.18
N ARG A 6 -29.56 56.48 -17.38
CA ARG A 6 -28.12 56.53 -17.75
C ARG A 6 -27.50 55.10 -17.91
N PRO A 7 -26.32 54.90 -18.55
CA PRO A 7 -26.22 54.27 -19.88
C PRO A 7 -25.25 53.07 -20.03
N SER A 8 -25.17 52.58 -21.28
CA SER A 8 -24.38 51.49 -21.85
C SER A 8 -22.87 51.73 -22.05
N TYR A 9 -22.09 50.64 -22.17
CA TYR A 9 -20.95 50.45 -23.09
C TYR A 9 -20.74 48.92 -23.27
N LYS A 10 -21.16 48.27 -24.37
CA LYS A 10 -20.50 48.00 -25.68
C LYS A 10 -19.24 47.11 -25.64
N GLU A 11 -19.42 45.83 -25.95
CA GLU A 11 -18.39 44.89 -26.42
C GLU A 11 -18.16 45.03 -27.94
N GLN A 12 -16.89 45.00 -28.35
CA GLN A 12 -16.46 44.94 -29.76
C GLN A 12 -16.19 43.49 -30.18
N LYS A 13 -16.90 43.03 -31.20
CA LYS A 13 -16.60 41.84 -31.99
C LYS A 13 -15.63 42.21 -33.12
N TYR A 14 -14.61 41.38 -33.34
CA TYR A 14 -13.86 41.35 -34.60
C TYR A 14 -14.28 40.13 -35.43
N GLN A 15 -14.81 40.39 -36.62
CA GLN A 15 -14.89 39.45 -37.73
C GLN A 15 -13.74 39.75 -38.71
N LYS A 16 -13.18 38.71 -39.33
CA LYS A 16 -12.78 38.77 -40.74
C LYS A 16 -12.70 37.38 -41.34
N ALA A 17 -13.44 37.20 -42.43
CA ALA A 17 -13.26 36.15 -43.43
C ALA A 17 -12.70 36.80 -44.70
N HIS A 18 -11.86 36.10 -45.44
CA HIS A 18 -12.05 35.86 -46.88
C HIS A 18 -11.07 34.79 -47.41
N SER A 19 -11.60 34.04 -48.36
CA SER A 19 -11.10 32.89 -49.11
C SER A 19 -10.25 33.25 -50.34
N VAL A 20 -9.68 32.22 -50.98
CA VAL A 20 -9.39 31.92 -52.42
C VAL A 20 -8.03 31.16 -52.45
N GLY A 21 -7.80 30.04 -53.14
CA GLY A 21 -8.56 29.18 -54.05
C GLY A 21 -7.65 28.08 -54.65
N GLN A 22 -8.29 27.15 -55.38
CA GLN A 22 -7.80 26.22 -56.43
C GLN A 22 -7.08 24.88 -56.10
N ALA A 23 -7.90 23.83 -56.21
CA ALA A 23 -7.81 22.62 -57.06
C ALA A 23 -6.46 22.12 -57.61
N ASP A 24 -6.22 20.81 -57.48
CA ASP A 24 -6.00 19.95 -58.67
C ASP A 24 -6.40 18.48 -58.40
N THR A 25 -6.86 17.83 -59.47
CA THR A 25 -7.43 16.48 -59.56
C THR A 25 -6.41 15.44 -60.02
N SER A 26 -6.51 14.18 -59.60
CA SER A 26 -6.25 13.06 -60.53
C SER A 26 -6.89 11.74 -60.07
N ASP A 27 -7.55 11.13 -61.05
CA ASP A 27 -8.22 9.84 -61.06
C ASP A 27 -7.24 8.65 -61.03
N GLY A 28 -7.72 7.52 -60.49
CA GLY A 28 -7.05 6.22 -60.60
C GLY A 28 -8.02 5.05 -60.45
N LYS A 29 -8.73 4.72 -61.53
CA LYS A 29 -9.54 3.49 -61.71
C LYS A 29 -8.65 2.24 -61.76
N HIS A 30 -9.05 1.14 -61.12
CA HIS A 30 -8.88 -0.24 -61.63
C HIS A 30 -9.83 -1.20 -60.88
N LYS A 31 -10.86 -1.71 -61.57
CA LYS A 31 -10.99 -3.04 -62.21
C LYS A 31 -11.32 -4.19 -61.25
N THR A 32 -12.59 -4.58 -61.31
CA THR A 32 -13.16 -5.88 -60.94
C THR A 32 -12.57 -7.01 -61.79
N ALA A 33 -12.36 -8.18 -61.19
CA ALA A 33 -12.14 -9.43 -61.88
C ALA A 33 -12.93 -10.57 -61.21
N GLU A 34 -13.43 -11.45 -62.07
CA GLU A 34 -14.39 -12.53 -61.84
C GLU A 34 -13.81 -13.76 -61.13
N ALA A 35 -14.73 -14.59 -60.66
CA ALA A 35 -14.53 -15.90 -60.05
C ALA A 35 -13.89 -16.94 -60.99
N PRO A 36 -13.42 -18.05 -60.40
CA PRO A 36 -13.96 -19.34 -60.84
C PRO A 36 -14.37 -20.27 -59.70
N LYS A 37 -15.27 -21.18 -60.06
CA LYS A 37 -15.94 -22.20 -59.26
C LYS A 37 -15.08 -23.46 -59.05
N ASP A 38 -15.54 -24.21 -58.05
CA ASP A 38 -15.47 -25.66 -57.83
C ASP A 38 -14.21 -26.28 -57.20
N GLY A 39 -14.45 -26.97 -56.09
CA GLY A 39 -13.50 -27.80 -55.36
C GLY A 39 -14.07 -28.24 -54.01
N ALA A 40 -14.96 -29.24 -54.03
CA ALA A 40 -15.54 -29.85 -52.84
C ALA A 40 -14.48 -30.61 -52.03
N GLY A 41 -14.46 -30.39 -50.71
CA GLY A 41 -13.68 -31.15 -49.74
C GLY A 41 -14.29 -30.97 -48.34
N THR A 42 -14.90 -32.03 -47.84
CA THR A 42 -15.57 -32.12 -46.54
C THR A 42 -14.57 -32.15 -45.39
N GLU A 43 -14.56 -31.12 -44.53
CA GLU A 43 -14.01 -31.20 -43.17
C GLU A 43 -14.92 -30.48 -42.18
N ALA A 44 -15.02 -31.08 -40.99
CA ALA A 44 -15.97 -30.76 -39.94
C ALA A 44 -15.80 -29.34 -39.40
N THR A 45 -16.89 -28.58 -39.40
CA THR A 45 -16.96 -27.22 -38.83
C THR A 45 -17.15 -27.29 -37.32
N GLU A 46 -16.04 -27.15 -36.59
CA GLU A 46 -16.06 -26.65 -35.22
C GLU A 46 -16.57 -25.20 -35.24
N LYS A 47 -17.68 -24.92 -34.56
CA LYS A 47 -18.29 -23.58 -34.53
C LYS A 47 -17.38 -22.58 -33.78
N PRO A 48 -17.34 -21.30 -34.18
CA PRO A 48 -16.57 -20.27 -33.49
C PRO A 48 -17.25 -19.87 -32.16
N GLN A 49 -16.96 -20.63 -31.10
CA GLN A 49 -17.28 -20.29 -29.71
C GLN A 49 -16.55 -19.05 -29.10
N PRO A 50 -15.41 -18.52 -29.62
CA PRO A 50 -14.66 -17.45 -28.92
C PRO A 50 -15.38 -16.08 -28.84
N LEU A 51 -16.19 -15.73 -29.84
CA LEU A 51 -16.79 -14.38 -29.94
C LEU A 51 -17.97 -14.19 -28.97
N VAL A 52 -18.68 -15.26 -28.62
CA VAL A 52 -19.83 -15.20 -27.71
C VAL A 52 -19.39 -14.98 -26.26
N ASN A 53 -18.28 -15.60 -25.86
CA ASN A 53 -17.69 -15.37 -24.53
C ASN A 53 -17.08 -13.96 -24.42
N GLN A 54 -16.48 -13.43 -25.50
CA GLN A 54 -16.00 -12.03 -25.53
C GLN A 54 -17.10 -10.99 -25.45
N ALA A 55 -18.26 -11.22 -26.07
CA ALA A 55 -19.41 -10.33 -25.97
C ALA A 55 -20.04 -10.35 -24.56
N GLN A 56 -19.97 -11.48 -23.84
CA GLN A 56 -20.39 -11.58 -22.44
C GLN A 56 -19.39 -10.91 -21.48
N ASP A 57 -18.08 -11.01 -21.72
CA ASP A 57 -17.05 -10.29 -20.95
C ASP A 57 -17.11 -8.77 -21.16
N LEU A 58 -17.41 -8.33 -22.38
CA LEU A 58 -17.69 -6.92 -22.67
C LEU A 58 -18.96 -6.43 -21.95
N ARG A 59 -19.97 -7.29 -21.75
CA ARG A 59 -21.19 -6.94 -21.01
C ARG A 59 -21.00 -6.95 -19.49
N ARG A 60 -20.20 -7.86 -18.93
CA ARG A 60 -19.85 -7.86 -17.50
C ARG A 60 -19.11 -6.58 -17.09
N ASN A 61 -18.23 -6.10 -17.97
CA ASN A 61 -17.47 -4.88 -17.72
C ASN A 61 -18.17 -3.60 -18.19
N ALA A 62 -19.30 -3.67 -18.91
CA ALA A 62 -20.01 -2.48 -19.37
C ALA A 62 -20.55 -1.62 -18.21
N ALA A 63 -20.94 -2.24 -17.08
CA ALA A 63 -21.35 -1.52 -15.89
C ALA A 63 -20.18 -0.75 -15.23
N GLU A 64 -19.00 -1.38 -15.17
CA GLU A 64 -17.76 -0.76 -14.68
C GLU A 64 -17.27 0.36 -15.62
N TRP A 65 -17.37 0.14 -16.94
CA TRP A 65 -17.03 1.14 -17.97
C TRP A 65 -17.98 2.33 -17.97
N ASN A 66 -19.29 2.09 -17.83
CA ASN A 66 -20.29 3.16 -17.75
C ASN A 66 -20.17 3.94 -16.43
N GLY A 67 -19.77 3.28 -15.33
CA GLY A 67 -19.47 3.93 -14.05
C GLY A 67 -18.24 4.86 -14.13
N ALA A 68 -17.17 4.41 -14.79
CA ALA A 68 -15.97 5.22 -14.99
C ALA A 68 -16.18 6.38 -15.99
N LEU A 69 -16.96 6.16 -17.07
CA LEU A 69 -17.30 7.20 -18.04
C LEU A 69 -18.29 8.24 -17.48
N ALA A 70 -19.16 7.88 -16.54
CA ALA A 70 -20.08 8.80 -15.88
C ALA A 70 -19.41 9.78 -14.91
N GLN A 71 -18.13 9.55 -14.54
CA GLN A 71 -17.38 10.41 -13.61
C GLN A 71 -16.58 11.53 -14.31
N GLY A 72 -16.71 11.67 -15.64
CA GLY A 72 -16.05 12.71 -16.42
C GLY A 72 -16.92 13.94 -16.71
N LYS A 73 -16.68 15.01 -15.95
CA LYS A 73 -17.08 16.45 -16.15
C LYS A 73 -18.54 16.87 -15.90
N ASP A 74 -18.72 17.46 -14.71
CA ASP A 74 -19.32 18.78 -14.43
C ASP A 74 -20.75 19.10 -14.92
N SER A 75 -21.75 19.00 -14.00
CA SER A 75 -22.50 20.15 -13.46
C SER A 75 -23.84 19.75 -12.81
N GLY A 76 -24.01 20.14 -11.55
CA GLY A 76 -25.30 20.49 -10.92
C GLY A 76 -26.37 19.41 -10.68
N ALA A 77 -26.42 18.85 -9.46
CA ALA A 77 -27.67 18.47 -8.78
C ALA A 77 -27.45 18.00 -7.32
N VAL A 78 -27.04 18.89 -6.41
CA VAL A 78 -27.03 18.63 -4.95
C VAL A 78 -28.31 19.18 -4.30
N LYS A 79 -29.48 18.79 -4.80
CA LYS A 79 -30.74 19.33 -4.26
C LYS A 79 -31.96 18.42 -4.42
N ALA A 80 -31.83 17.13 -4.09
CA ALA A 80 -33.01 16.25 -4.12
C ALA A 80 -32.87 14.93 -3.33
N MET A 81 -32.31 14.90 -2.11
CA MET A 81 -32.41 13.68 -1.29
C MET A 81 -32.55 14.02 0.19
N GLY A 82 -33.80 14.17 0.63
CA GLY A 82 -34.17 14.33 2.04
C GLY A 82 -34.07 12.99 2.77
N PHE A 83 -33.18 12.93 3.76
CA PHE A 83 -33.12 11.86 4.75
C PHE A 83 -33.33 12.44 6.17
N PRO A 84 -34.06 11.74 7.05
CA PRO A 84 -34.34 12.18 8.41
C PRO A 84 -33.17 11.89 9.38
N ASP A 85 -33.16 12.64 10.48
CA ASP A 85 -32.14 12.65 11.53
C ASP A 85 -31.95 11.29 12.22
N ALA A 86 -30.70 10.85 12.31
CA ALA A 86 -30.27 9.81 13.26
C ALA A 86 -29.35 10.47 14.31
N LYS A 87 -29.82 10.47 15.56
CA LYS A 87 -29.06 10.92 16.73
C LYS A 87 -27.93 9.93 17.02
N LEU A 88 -26.71 10.47 17.14
CA LEU A 88 -25.57 9.79 17.75
C LEU A 88 -25.55 10.12 19.25
N GLU A 89 -25.68 9.10 20.10
CA GLU A 89 -25.40 9.22 21.53
C GLU A 89 -24.08 8.52 21.89
N GLU A 90 -23.24 9.35 22.50
CA GLU A 90 -22.29 9.14 23.60
C GLU A 90 -20.96 8.35 23.47
N ARG A 91 -20.02 8.91 24.23
CA ARG A 91 -18.55 8.75 24.22
C ARG A 91 -18.12 7.55 25.08
N PRO A 92 -16.92 6.98 24.88
CA PRO A 92 -16.36 6.02 25.82
C PRO A 92 -15.83 6.72 27.08
N GLU A 93 -16.21 6.20 28.25
CA GLU A 93 -15.63 6.55 29.55
C GLU A 93 -14.22 5.96 29.72
N LYS A 94 -13.36 6.71 30.41
CA LYS A 94 -12.00 6.29 30.80
C LYS A 94 -12.09 5.25 31.92
N ALA A 95 -11.52 4.07 31.69
CA ALA A 95 -11.38 3.02 32.70
C ALA A 95 -10.30 3.39 33.73
N THR A 96 -10.65 3.29 35.02
CA THR A 96 -9.74 3.42 36.16
C THR A 96 -9.55 2.07 36.85
N GLY A 97 -8.29 1.73 37.14
CA GLY A 97 -7.85 0.86 38.24
C GLY A 97 -8.21 -0.63 38.18
N ALA A 98 -7.31 -1.46 37.62
CA ALA A 98 -7.34 -2.91 37.83
C ALA A 98 -6.55 -3.27 39.10
N LYS A 99 -7.15 -4.11 39.97
CA LYS A 99 -6.48 -4.82 41.06
C LYS A 99 -6.00 -6.18 40.54
N ASN A 100 -4.75 -6.53 40.84
CA ASN A 100 -4.14 -7.80 40.47
C ASN A 100 -4.79 -8.96 41.23
N PHE A 101 -5.40 -9.88 40.49
CA PHE A 101 -5.65 -11.25 40.93
C PHE A 101 -4.56 -12.14 40.30
N GLU A 102 -3.90 -12.96 41.12
CA GLU A 102 -3.04 -14.05 40.63
C GLU A 102 -3.95 -15.11 39.98
N GLN A 103 -3.97 -15.13 38.65
CA GLN A 103 -4.49 -16.22 37.83
C GLN A 103 -3.31 -16.94 37.18
N ASP A 104 -3.39 -18.26 37.07
CA ASP A 104 -2.47 -19.06 36.24
C ASP A 104 -2.55 -18.55 34.79
N GLY A 105 -1.54 -17.77 34.40
CA GLY A 105 -1.42 -17.12 33.10
C GLY A 105 -1.29 -18.13 31.96
N PRO A 106 -1.39 -17.68 30.69
CA PRO A 106 -1.14 -18.55 29.54
C PRO A 106 0.28 -19.17 29.62
N VAL A 107 0.43 -20.38 29.09
CA VAL A 107 1.77 -20.97 28.91
C VAL A 107 2.48 -20.15 27.86
N PHE A 108 3.48 -19.41 28.30
CA PHE A 108 4.31 -18.67 27.41
C PHE A 108 5.49 -19.53 26.99
N ILE A 109 5.61 -19.74 25.67
CA ILE A 109 6.74 -20.46 25.09
C ILE A 109 7.53 -19.54 24.18
N LYS A 110 8.84 -19.80 24.11
CA LYS A 110 9.70 -19.20 23.10
C LYS A 110 9.39 -19.84 21.76
N ILE A 111 8.96 -19.04 20.78
CA ILE A 111 8.58 -19.54 19.46
C ILE A 111 9.53 -19.02 18.40
N ALA A 112 9.93 -19.92 17.49
CA ALA A 112 10.93 -19.63 16.48
C ALA A 112 10.55 -18.38 15.68
N GLY A 113 11.39 -17.33 15.76
CA GLY A 113 11.23 -16.09 15.01
C GLY A 113 10.28 -15.05 15.59
N ILE A 114 9.87 -15.19 16.85
CA ILE A 114 9.00 -14.24 17.53
C ILE A 114 9.77 -13.58 18.66
N LYS A 115 9.90 -12.24 18.58
CA LYS A 115 10.71 -11.43 19.50
C LYS A 115 10.11 -11.27 20.90
N THR A 116 8.82 -11.54 21.08
CA THR A 116 8.22 -11.45 22.41
C THR A 116 8.82 -12.55 23.28
N GLU A 117 9.27 -12.18 24.49
CA GLU A 117 9.92 -13.10 25.44
C GLU A 117 9.06 -14.34 25.71
N GLU A 118 7.76 -14.22 25.45
CA GLU A 118 6.73 -15.15 25.86
C GLU A 118 5.49 -14.96 24.94
N ALA A 119 5.07 -16.00 24.20
CA ALA A 119 3.92 -15.95 23.29
C ALA A 119 2.78 -16.86 23.78
N ALA A 120 1.56 -16.32 23.86
CA ALA A 120 0.37 -17.07 24.27
C ALA A 120 -0.22 -17.82 23.08
N VAL A 121 0.08 -19.12 22.98
CA VAL A 121 -0.43 -19.99 21.90
C VAL A 121 -1.75 -20.67 22.27
N GLY A 122 -2.07 -20.69 23.57
CA GLY A 122 -3.11 -21.52 24.16
C GLY A 122 -2.50 -22.57 25.09
N GLU A 123 -3.31 -23.56 25.45
CA GLU A 123 -2.96 -24.65 26.35
C GLU A 123 -2.59 -25.89 25.51
N PHE A 124 -1.56 -26.66 25.90
CA PHE A 124 -1.16 -27.88 25.16
C PHE A 124 -2.03 -29.08 25.56
N ILE A 125 -3.28 -29.10 25.07
CA ILE A 125 -4.28 -30.10 25.44
C ILE A 125 -4.03 -31.41 24.67
N LYS A 126 -3.65 -32.48 25.37
CA LYS A 126 -3.46 -33.82 24.78
C LYS A 126 -4.79 -34.47 24.38
N PHE A 127 -5.36 -34.00 23.28
CA PHE A 127 -6.65 -34.43 22.76
C PHE A 127 -6.68 -34.19 21.25
N ASN A 128 -7.20 -35.15 20.47
CA ASN A 128 -7.26 -34.99 19.01
C ASN A 128 -8.58 -34.35 18.58
N VAL A 129 -8.55 -33.08 18.20
CA VAL A 129 -9.70 -32.33 17.69
C VAL A 129 -9.22 -31.38 16.59
N LYS A 130 -10.00 -31.24 15.52
CA LYS A 130 -9.63 -30.34 14.42
C LYS A 130 -10.05 -28.91 14.75
N PRO A 131 -9.33 -27.87 14.31
CA PRO A 131 -9.85 -26.52 14.37
C PRO A 131 -11.16 -26.43 13.60
N THR A 132 -12.10 -25.64 14.12
CA THR A 132 -13.39 -25.41 13.46
C THR A 132 -13.89 -24.01 13.72
N GLU A 133 -14.79 -23.56 12.85
CA GLU A 133 -15.55 -22.34 13.01
C GLU A 133 -17.03 -22.72 13.11
N ILE A 134 -17.74 -22.16 14.08
CA ILE A 134 -19.20 -22.32 14.20
C ILE A 134 -19.88 -20.97 14.20
N ARG A 135 -21.10 -20.94 13.67
CA ARG A 135 -22.03 -19.84 13.90
C ARG A 135 -23.07 -20.29 14.92
N THR A 136 -23.10 -19.66 16.08
CA THR A 136 -24.02 -20.04 17.16
C THR A 136 -25.47 -19.80 16.74
N THR A 137 -26.37 -20.74 17.02
CA THR A 137 -27.80 -20.61 16.72
C THR A 137 -28.62 -20.12 17.90
N THR A 138 -28.12 -20.33 19.11
CA THR A 138 -28.70 -19.91 20.38
C THR A 138 -27.60 -19.33 21.26
N GLU A 139 -27.98 -18.60 22.30
CA GLU A 139 -27.01 -18.24 23.34
C GLU A 139 -26.52 -19.49 24.06
N GLN A 140 -25.20 -19.62 24.21
CA GLN A 140 -24.53 -20.76 24.85
C GLN A 140 -23.29 -20.26 25.59
N SER A 141 -22.91 -20.94 26.66
CA SER A 141 -21.67 -20.68 27.36
C SER A 141 -20.46 -21.16 26.55
N VAL A 142 -19.31 -20.51 26.74
CA VAL A 142 -18.05 -20.94 26.11
C VAL A 142 -17.66 -22.36 26.55
N MET A 143 -18.00 -22.74 27.79
CA MET A 143 -17.81 -24.10 28.31
C MET A 143 -18.63 -25.16 27.55
N GLU A 144 -19.90 -24.86 27.21
CA GLU A 144 -20.73 -25.77 26.41
C GLU A 144 -20.17 -25.92 25.00
N ILE A 145 -19.71 -24.82 24.40
CA ILE A 145 -19.07 -24.83 23.08
C ILE A 145 -17.79 -25.68 23.12
N ALA A 146 -16.94 -25.49 24.12
CA ALA A 146 -15.72 -26.28 24.32
C ALA A 146 -16.03 -27.78 24.50
N ALA A 147 -17.01 -28.12 25.33
CA ALA A 147 -17.42 -29.50 25.57
C ALA A 147 -17.98 -30.18 24.31
N GLN A 148 -18.76 -29.45 23.50
CA GLN A 148 -19.26 -29.94 22.21
C GLN A 148 -18.14 -30.16 21.22
N HIS A 149 -17.15 -29.26 21.18
CA HIS A 149 -16.03 -29.34 20.26
C HIS A 149 -15.09 -30.51 20.58
N LEU A 150 -14.71 -30.67 21.85
CA LEU A 150 -13.87 -31.80 22.29
C LEU A 150 -14.64 -33.13 22.30
N GLY A 151 -15.95 -33.11 22.52
CA GLY A 151 -16.78 -34.30 22.60
C GLY A 151 -16.66 -35.05 23.94
N SER A 152 -17.38 -36.17 24.05
CA SER A 152 -17.64 -36.87 25.32
C SER A 152 -16.42 -37.53 25.99
N GLY A 153 -15.29 -37.64 25.27
CA GLY A 153 -14.06 -38.23 25.80
C GLY A 153 -13.18 -37.26 26.58
N ALA A 154 -13.47 -35.96 26.56
CA ALA A 154 -12.66 -34.95 27.22
C ALA A 154 -12.97 -34.85 28.73
N SER A 155 -11.92 -34.69 29.53
CA SER A 155 -12.04 -34.41 30.96
C SER A 155 -12.54 -32.99 31.21
N ALA A 156 -13.09 -32.75 32.41
CA ALA A 156 -13.55 -31.42 32.81
C ALA A 156 -12.44 -30.36 32.75
N GLU A 157 -11.19 -30.75 33.06
CA GLU A 157 -10.05 -29.83 32.98
C GLU A 157 -9.70 -29.46 31.54
N GLN A 158 -9.69 -30.44 30.62
CA GLN A 158 -9.47 -30.17 29.19
C GLN A 158 -10.56 -29.26 28.61
N ILE A 159 -11.83 -29.45 29.01
CA ILE A 159 -12.93 -28.57 28.61
C ILE A 159 -12.71 -27.15 29.14
N LYS A 160 -12.29 -27.01 30.40
CA LYS A 160 -12.03 -25.70 31.03
C LYS A 160 -10.86 -24.96 30.37
N GLN A 161 -9.77 -25.67 30.09
CA GLN A 161 -8.62 -25.14 29.34
C GLN A 161 -9.04 -24.69 27.94
N HIS A 162 -9.76 -25.54 27.22
CA HIS A 162 -10.22 -25.20 25.87
C HIS A 162 -11.22 -24.04 25.85
N ALA A 163 -12.07 -23.92 26.87
CA ALA A 163 -12.96 -22.77 27.01
C ALA A 163 -12.20 -21.45 27.20
N LYS A 164 -11.10 -21.46 27.96
CA LYS A 164 -10.20 -20.30 28.11
C LYS A 164 -9.60 -19.89 26.77
N GLU A 165 -9.13 -20.86 25.98
CA GLU A 165 -8.59 -20.60 24.64
C GLU A 165 -9.62 -19.98 23.69
N ILE A 166 -10.83 -20.54 23.63
CA ILE A 166 -11.92 -20.01 22.80
C ILE A 166 -12.27 -18.59 23.22
N TYR A 167 -12.29 -18.33 24.53
CA TYR A 167 -12.55 -17.01 25.10
C TYR A 167 -11.50 -15.98 24.64
N GLU A 168 -10.22 -16.30 24.78
CA GLU A 168 -9.10 -15.44 24.40
C GLU A 168 -9.05 -15.20 22.88
N LEU A 169 -9.16 -16.26 22.07
CA LEU A 169 -9.10 -16.20 20.61
C LEU A 169 -10.23 -15.37 19.98
N ASN A 170 -11.38 -15.25 20.64
CA ASN A 170 -12.54 -14.55 20.09
C ASN A 170 -12.81 -13.19 20.74
N PHE A 171 -11.96 -12.74 21.66
CA PHE A 171 -12.14 -11.50 22.44
C PHE A 171 -13.56 -11.35 23.00
N ILE A 172 -14.08 -12.42 23.61
CA ILE A 172 -15.43 -12.41 24.15
C ILE A 172 -15.45 -11.41 25.33
N LYS A 173 -16.32 -10.40 25.26
CA LYS A 173 -16.42 -9.38 26.32
C LYS A 173 -17.03 -10.01 27.56
N LEU A 174 -16.35 -9.92 28.70
CA LEU A 174 -16.91 -10.30 30.00
C LEU A 174 -17.90 -9.23 30.46
N ALA A 175 -18.99 -9.64 31.12
CA ALA A 175 -19.62 -8.73 32.08
C ALA A 175 -18.65 -8.56 33.26
N THR A 176 -18.74 -7.45 34.00
CA THR A 176 -17.79 -7.02 35.04
C THR A 176 -17.58 -8.00 36.22
N SER A 177 -18.22 -9.17 36.22
CA SER A 177 -18.11 -10.24 37.22
C SER A 177 -17.84 -11.64 36.64
N ASP A 178 -17.61 -11.78 35.32
CA ASP A 178 -17.51 -13.08 34.67
C ASP A 178 -16.09 -13.63 34.61
N SER A 179 -15.99 -14.95 34.61
CA SER A 179 -14.78 -15.72 34.29
C SER A 179 -14.93 -16.28 32.87
N PRO A 180 -13.85 -16.73 32.19
CA PRO A 180 -13.96 -17.42 30.90
C PRO A 180 -14.98 -18.58 30.93
N GLN A 181 -15.20 -19.18 32.10
CA GLN A 181 -16.15 -20.28 32.31
C GLN A 181 -17.63 -19.84 32.34
N THR A 182 -17.91 -18.57 32.63
CA THR A 182 -19.28 -18.01 32.68
C THR A 182 -19.61 -17.13 31.48
N ALA A 183 -18.63 -16.82 30.63
CA ALA A 183 -18.84 -16.08 29.39
C ALA A 183 -19.85 -16.78 28.48
N THR A 184 -20.79 -16.01 27.93
CA THR A 184 -21.76 -16.49 26.93
C THR A 184 -21.50 -15.85 25.57
N VAL A 185 -21.80 -16.62 24.53
CA VAL A 185 -21.78 -16.19 23.13
C VAL A 185 -23.21 -16.03 22.67
N LYS A 186 -23.53 -14.89 22.05
CA LYS A 186 -24.90 -14.62 21.58
C LYS A 186 -25.21 -15.39 20.31
N ALA A 187 -26.49 -15.66 20.07
CA ALA A 187 -26.95 -16.24 18.82
C ALA A 187 -26.51 -15.39 17.61
N GLY A 188 -26.00 -16.07 16.57
CA GLY A 188 -25.56 -15.49 15.30
C GLY A 188 -24.10 -15.07 15.27
N GLU A 189 -23.39 -15.11 16.40
CA GLU A 189 -21.95 -14.86 16.49
C GLU A 189 -21.15 -16.00 15.86
N THR A 190 -20.02 -15.66 15.24
CA THR A 190 -19.08 -16.63 14.68
C THR A 190 -17.96 -16.85 15.68
N ILE A 191 -17.71 -18.10 16.03
CA ILE A 191 -16.70 -18.51 17.01
C ILE A 191 -15.69 -19.41 16.33
N ARG A 192 -14.43 -19.00 16.41
CA ARG A 192 -13.27 -19.79 15.99
C ARG A 192 -12.79 -20.63 17.17
N MET A 193 -12.47 -21.88 16.91
CA MET A 193 -11.93 -22.78 17.90
C MET A 193 -10.66 -23.42 17.35
N GLN A 194 -9.58 -23.35 18.12
CA GLN A 194 -8.38 -24.10 17.81
C GLN A 194 -8.60 -25.60 17.96
N GLY A 195 -7.87 -26.36 17.15
CA GLY A 195 -7.74 -27.79 17.30
C GLY A 195 -6.56 -28.15 18.21
N HIS A 196 -6.47 -29.43 18.50
CA HIS A 196 -5.39 -30.04 19.25
C HIS A 196 -5.04 -31.39 18.65
N THR A 197 -3.79 -31.81 18.82
CA THR A 197 -3.29 -33.12 18.39
C THR A 197 -3.17 -34.07 19.59
N THR A 198 -3.01 -35.38 19.33
CA THR A 198 -2.87 -36.38 20.40
C THR A 198 -1.69 -36.13 21.35
N ASP A 199 -0.63 -35.51 20.84
CA ASP A 199 0.58 -35.12 21.56
C ASP A 199 0.47 -33.75 22.24
N GLY A 200 -0.61 -33.01 21.98
CA GLY A 200 -0.93 -31.74 22.65
C GLY A 200 -0.58 -30.49 21.85
N ALA A 201 -0.06 -30.62 20.62
CA ALA A 201 0.20 -29.46 19.76
C ALA A 201 -1.10 -28.72 19.41
N VAL A 202 -1.06 -27.39 19.48
CA VAL A 202 -2.17 -26.50 19.13
C VAL A 202 -2.29 -26.40 17.62
N VAL A 203 -3.51 -26.47 17.08
CA VAL A 203 -3.78 -26.38 15.64
C VAL A 203 -4.68 -25.20 15.34
N LEU A 204 -4.21 -24.22 14.58
CA LEU A 204 -4.98 -23.06 14.17
C LEU A 204 -5.28 -23.13 12.68
N THR A 205 -6.27 -22.37 12.21
CA THR A 205 -6.59 -22.24 10.79
C THR A 205 -6.84 -20.78 10.48
N ASP A 206 -6.29 -20.24 9.38
CA ASP A 206 -6.60 -18.89 8.89
C ASP A 206 -7.81 -18.88 7.93
N THR A 207 -8.27 -17.70 7.53
CA THR A 207 -9.34 -17.56 6.51
C THR A 207 -8.98 -18.17 5.15
N GLY A 208 -7.68 -18.24 4.83
CA GLY A 208 -7.12 -18.93 3.68
C GLY A 208 -7.11 -20.46 3.80
N LYS A 209 -7.57 -21.01 4.93
CA LYS A 209 -7.59 -22.45 5.27
C LYS A 209 -6.19 -23.06 5.41
N SER A 210 -5.16 -22.26 5.64
CA SER A 210 -3.85 -22.77 6.05
C SER A 210 -3.94 -23.28 7.49
N LEU A 211 -3.39 -24.46 7.73
CA LEU A 211 -3.28 -25.06 9.05
C LEU A 211 -1.94 -24.70 9.69
N TYR A 212 -1.97 -24.22 10.92
CA TYR A 212 -0.79 -23.93 11.73
C TYR A 212 -0.75 -24.92 12.88
N THR A 213 0.28 -25.75 12.96
CA THR A 213 0.49 -26.68 14.08
C THR A 213 1.67 -26.21 14.90
N ILE A 214 1.45 -25.94 16.18
CA ILE A 214 2.44 -25.37 17.09
C ILE A 214 2.66 -26.34 18.24
N THR A 215 3.88 -26.82 18.37
CA THR A 215 4.28 -27.79 19.40
C THR A 215 4.80 -27.08 20.65
N GLU A 216 4.82 -27.79 21.77
CA GLU A 216 5.28 -27.27 23.09
C GLU A 216 6.74 -26.79 23.06
N ASP A 217 7.58 -27.34 22.17
CA ASP A 217 8.96 -26.92 21.94
C ASP A 217 9.11 -25.70 21.01
N GLY A 218 8.00 -25.06 20.62
CA GLY A 218 7.98 -23.84 19.82
C GLY A 218 8.23 -24.03 18.32
N LYS A 219 8.19 -25.26 17.80
CA LYS A 219 8.16 -25.48 16.35
C LYS A 219 6.79 -25.13 15.78
N VAL A 220 6.81 -24.58 14.57
CA VAL A 220 5.58 -24.18 13.85
C VAL A 220 5.55 -24.86 12.50
N LYS A 221 4.51 -25.62 12.20
CA LYS A 221 4.27 -26.18 10.87
C LYS A 221 3.08 -25.49 10.23
N VAL A 222 3.30 -24.90 9.05
CA VAL A 222 2.24 -24.32 8.23
C VAL A 222 1.96 -25.25 7.07
N THR A 223 0.71 -25.66 6.89
CA THR A 223 0.24 -26.48 5.75
C THR A 223 -0.90 -25.77 5.04
N ARG A 224 -0.69 -25.41 3.78
CA ARG A 224 -1.67 -24.72 2.95
C ARG A 224 -2.63 -25.70 2.28
N PRO A 225 -3.80 -25.24 1.77
CA PRO A 225 -4.79 -26.11 1.14
C PRO A 225 -4.29 -26.91 -0.07
N ASP A 226 -3.24 -26.45 -0.74
CA ASP A 226 -2.64 -27.12 -1.89
C ASP A 226 -1.56 -28.14 -1.50
N GLY A 227 -1.34 -28.37 -0.20
CA GLY A 227 -0.33 -29.27 0.34
C GLY A 227 1.08 -28.68 0.39
N SER A 228 1.28 -27.42 -0.01
CA SER A 228 2.53 -26.69 0.25
C SER A 228 2.58 -26.16 1.68
N GLY A 229 3.75 -25.78 2.16
CA GLY A 229 3.91 -25.35 3.54
C GLY A 229 5.36 -25.16 3.95
N PHE A 230 5.58 -24.98 5.25
CA PHE A 230 6.92 -25.02 5.83
C PHE A 230 6.88 -25.51 7.28
N GLU A 231 8.00 -26.05 7.75
CA GLU A 231 8.27 -26.29 9.17
C GLU A 231 9.32 -25.30 9.66
N ARG A 232 8.99 -24.56 10.72
CA ARG A 232 9.85 -23.55 11.35
C ARG A 232 10.41 -24.08 12.66
N SER A 233 11.72 -23.93 12.84
CA SER A 233 12.43 -24.28 14.07
C SER A 233 13.55 -23.28 14.35
N PHE A 234 13.98 -23.17 15.61
CA PHE A 234 15.18 -22.41 15.96
C PHE A 234 16.43 -23.03 15.35
N THR A 235 17.38 -22.20 14.93
CA THR A 235 18.69 -22.67 14.44
C THR A 235 19.59 -23.20 15.57
N GLY A 236 19.25 -22.91 16.83
CA GLY A 236 20.08 -23.17 18.00
C GLY A 236 21.21 -22.14 18.20
N GLN A 237 21.25 -21.08 17.39
CA GLN A 237 22.17 -19.96 17.57
C GLN A 237 21.66 -19.00 18.66
N ALA A 238 22.58 -18.24 19.26
CA ALA A 238 22.27 -17.31 20.35
C ALA A 238 21.50 -16.04 19.91
N ASP A 239 21.29 -15.85 18.61
CA ASP A 239 20.67 -14.67 18.01
C ASP A 239 19.17 -14.84 17.71
N ASP A 240 18.57 -15.93 18.21
CA ASP A 240 17.17 -16.29 17.99
C ASP A 240 16.77 -16.38 16.51
N SER A 241 17.75 -16.65 15.64
CA SER A 241 17.50 -16.98 14.25
C SER A 241 16.69 -18.28 14.13
N TYR A 242 15.92 -18.37 13.05
CA TYR A 242 15.06 -19.50 12.77
C TYR A 242 15.22 -19.96 11.33
N LYS A 243 14.97 -21.26 11.15
CA LYS A 243 15.02 -21.97 9.88
C LYS A 243 13.60 -22.38 9.50
N GLU A 244 13.23 -22.16 8.25
CA GLU A 244 11.99 -22.66 7.63
C GLU A 244 12.35 -23.68 6.55
N GLU A 245 11.87 -24.91 6.71
CA GLU A 245 11.97 -25.99 5.73
C GLU A 245 10.67 -26.06 4.94
N HIS A 246 10.67 -25.47 3.75
CA HIS A 246 9.51 -25.42 2.86
C HIS A 246 9.31 -26.78 2.18
N PHE A 247 8.05 -27.15 2.03
CA PHE A 247 7.63 -28.38 1.37
C PHE A 247 6.45 -28.12 0.44
N GLY A 248 6.24 -29.04 -0.51
CA GLY A 248 5.06 -29.01 -1.37
C GLY A 248 5.12 -30.02 -2.51
N PRO A 249 4.06 -30.06 -3.32
CA PRO A 249 3.93 -31.00 -4.42
C PRO A 249 4.94 -30.74 -5.55
N LYS A 250 5.41 -29.51 -5.73
CA LYS A 250 6.37 -29.14 -6.78
C LYS A 250 7.79 -29.12 -6.22
N ALA A 251 8.78 -29.37 -7.07
CA ALA A 251 10.19 -29.24 -6.69
C ALA A 251 10.55 -27.81 -6.26
N ALA A 252 9.93 -26.79 -6.87
CA ALA A 252 10.13 -25.39 -6.51
C ALA A 252 9.55 -25.01 -5.14
N ASP A 253 8.71 -25.86 -4.54
CA ASP A 253 8.14 -25.64 -3.20
C ASP A 253 9.08 -26.18 -2.09
N LYS A 254 10.20 -26.83 -2.46
CA LYS A 254 11.12 -27.50 -1.54
C LYS A 254 12.41 -26.70 -1.43
N PHE A 255 12.51 -25.90 -0.39
CA PHE A 255 13.66 -25.04 -0.13
C PHE A 255 13.75 -24.69 1.35
N THR A 256 14.89 -24.17 1.77
CA THR A 256 15.19 -23.71 3.11
C THR A 256 15.33 -22.19 3.09
N VAL A 257 14.80 -21.55 4.13
CA VAL A 257 15.04 -20.14 4.43
C VAL A 257 15.57 -20.03 5.85
N VAL A 258 16.58 -19.19 6.07
CA VAL A 258 17.07 -18.83 7.41
C VAL A 258 16.88 -17.33 7.59
N ARG A 259 16.30 -16.94 8.73
CA ARG A 259 16.01 -15.56 9.09
C ARG A 259 16.53 -15.26 10.48
N SER A 260 16.89 -14.01 10.73
CA SER A 260 17.15 -13.51 12.08
C SER A 260 15.84 -13.38 12.86
N ALA A 261 15.94 -13.19 14.18
CA ALA A 261 14.79 -12.99 15.06
C ALA A 261 13.87 -11.84 14.63
N ASP A 262 14.42 -10.82 13.95
CA ASP A 262 13.67 -9.70 13.40
C ASP A 262 13.10 -9.96 12.00
N GLY A 263 13.18 -11.18 11.48
CA GLY A 263 12.59 -11.61 10.21
C GLY A 263 13.44 -11.31 8.96
N ARG A 264 14.57 -10.61 9.12
CA ARG A 264 15.49 -10.31 8.00
C ARG A 264 16.03 -11.60 7.40
N LEU A 265 16.15 -11.62 6.07
CA LEU A 265 16.69 -12.77 5.36
C LEU A 265 18.20 -12.92 5.64
N ILE A 266 18.61 -14.09 6.15
CA ILE A 266 20.02 -14.46 6.31
C ILE A 266 20.48 -15.29 5.11
N SER A 267 19.71 -16.32 4.76
CA SER A 267 19.99 -17.16 3.60
C SER A 267 18.72 -17.82 3.05
N SER A 268 18.77 -18.19 1.78
CA SER A 268 17.74 -19.00 1.14
C SER A 268 18.36 -19.83 0.04
N ASP A 269 18.01 -21.12 -0.01
CA ASP A 269 18.35 -22.01 -1.13
C ASP A 269 17.23 -22.09 -2.18
N LYS A 270 16.20 -21.23 -2.08
CA LYS A 270 15.07 -21.19 -3.00
C LYS A 270 15.60 -21.09 -4.42
N PRO A 271 15.25 -22.05 -5.31
CA PRO A 271 15.78 -22.05 -6.66
C PRO A 271 15.30 -20.81 -7.40
N GLU A 272 16.23 -20.16 -8.10
CA GLU A 272 15.86 -19.11 -9.04
C GLU A 272 14.99 -19.71 -10.16
N PRO A 273 14.10 -18.91 -10.77
CA PRO A 273 13.40 -19.33 -11.98
C PRO A 273 14.40 -19.86 -13.02
N PRO A 274 14.03 -20.86 -13.84
CA PRO A 274 14.89 -21.37 -14.89
C PRO A 274 15.48 -20.24 -15.73
N ALA A 275 16.73 -20.38 -16.19
CA ALA A 275 17.32 -19.39 -17.09
C ALA A 275 16.40 -19.15 -18.30
N PRO A 276 16.18 -17.89 -18.72
CA PRO A 276 15.40 -17.62 -19.92
C PRO A 276 16.13 -18.18 -21.15
N LYS A 277 15.41 -18.32 -22.26
CA LYS A 277 16.04 -18.50 -23.57
C LYS A 277 16.80 -17.23 -23.95
N ALA A 278 17.50 -17.28 -25.09
CA ALA A 278 18.14 -16.09 -25.64
C ALA A 278 17.13 -14.95 -25.82
N LEU A 279 17.55 -13.70 -25.57
CA LEU A 279 16.69 -12.52 -25.67
C LEU A 279 15.91 -12.46 -26.99
N ALA A 280 16.55 -12.78 -28.11
CA ALA A 280 15.89 -12.81 -29.41
C ALA A 280 14.73 -13.82 -29.48
N GLU A 281 14.87 -14.97 -28.84
CA GLU A 281 13.83 -16.00 -28.80
C GLU A 281 12.66 -15.60 -27.89
N GLU A 282 12.95 -15.09 -26.69
CA GLU A 282 11.89 -14.63 -25.76
C GLU A 282 11.11 -13.45 -26.34
N LYS A 283 11.81 -12.51 -26.99
CA LYS A 283 11.19 -11.41 -27.73
C LYS A 283 10.25 -11.92 -28.83
N ALA A 284 10.74 -12.83 -29.68
CA ALA A 284 9.94 -13.40 -30.76
C ALA A 284 8.72 -14.17 -30.23
N GLY A 285 8.89 -14.87 -29.10
CA GLY A 285 7.81 -15.54 -28.38
C GLY A 285 6.71 -14.58 -27.94
N LEU A 286 7.09 -13.47 -27.29
CA LEU A 286 6.15 -12.43 -26.88
C LEU A 286 5.48 -11.76 -28.09
N GLU A 287 6.24 -11.36 -29.12
CA GLU A 287 5.68 -10.70 -30.32
C GLU A 287 4.65 -11.57 -31.05
N ARG A 288 4.88 -12.89 -31.11
CA ARG A 288 3.92 -13.85 -31.64
C ARG A 288 2.62 -13.83 -30.81
N LEU A 289 2.72 -13.94 -29.48
CA LEU A 289 1.56 -13.89 -28.60
C LEU A 289 0.82 -12.55 -28.64
N VAL A 290 1.55 -11.44 -28.80
CA VAL A 290 0.96 -10.11 -29.00
C VAL A 290 0.10 -10.09 -30.26
N THR A 291 0.57 -10.72 -31.34
CA THR A 291 -0.17 -10.82 -32.60
C THR A 291 -1.40 -11.72 -32.46
N GLU A 292 -1.28 -12.83 -31.72
CA GLU A 292 -2.37 -13.80 -31.54
C GLU A 292 -3.43 -13.37 -30.52
N LYS A 293 -3.05 -12.64 -29.47
CA LYS A 293 -3.89 -12.45 -28.26
C LYS A 293 -4.30 -11.00 -28.01
N VAL A 294 -3.56 -10.02 -28.52
CA VAL A 294 -3.88 -8.59 -28.34
C VAL A 294 -4.68 -8.11 -29.55
N VAL A 295 -6.00 -8.23 -29.43
CA VAL A 295 -6.96 -7.98 -30.53
C VAL A 295 -7.00 -6.51 -30.95
N LEU A 296 -6.77 -5.58 -30.02
CA LEU A 296 -6.85 -4.15 -30.30
C LEU A 296 -5.55 -3.65 -30.96
N PRO A 297 -5.59 -3.12 -32.21
CA PRO A 297 -4.37 -2.74 -32.93
C PRO A 297 -3.56 -1.65 -32.24
N ASN A 298 -4.21 -0.69 -31.59
CA ASN A 298 -3.56 0.38 -30.84
C ASN A 298 -2.81 -0.15 -29.61
N GLU A 299 -3.35 -1.14 -28.90
CA GLU A 299 -2.68 -1.78 -27.78
C GLU A 299 -1.49 -2.62 -28.26
N SER A 300 -1.69 -3.42 -29.31
CA SER A 300 -0.64 -4.22 -29.94
C SER A 300 0.53 -3.34 -30.44
N ALA A 301 0.22 -2.20 -31.06
CA ALA A 301 1.21 -1.24 -31.50
C ALA A 301 1.91 -0.52 -30.33
N LYS A 302 1.17 -0.18 -29.27
CA LYS A 302 1.74 0.42 -28.06
C LYS A 302 2.71 -0.55 -27.40
N LEU A 303 2.32 -1.81 -27.19
CA LEU A 303 3.14 -2.83 -26.57
C LEU A 303 4.47 -3.03 -27.29
N ARG A 304 4.47 -3.10 -28.63
CA ARG A 304 5.70 -3.21 -29.42
C ARG A 304 6.59 -1.97 -29.28
N ARG A 305 6.02 -0.77 -29.20
CA ARG A 305 6.80 0.46 -28.92
C ARG A 305 7.40 0.42 -27.53
N ASP A 306 6.62 0.03 -26.51
CA ASP A 306 7.10 -0.06 -25.14
C ASP A 306 8.22 -1.11 -25.02
N MET A 307 8.13 -2.24 -25.72
CA MET A 307 9.21 -3.23 -25.81
C MET A 307 10.51 -2.62 -26.37
N GLN A 308 10.42 -1.84 -27.45
CA GLN A 308 11.58 -1.16 -28.04
C GLN A 308 12.15 -0.10 -27.10
N THR A 309 11.30 0.69 -26.44
CA THR A 309 11.72 1.67 -25.43
C THR A 309 12.41 0.98 -24.26
N PHE A 310 11.88 -0.13 -23.77
CA PHE A 310 12.47 -0.91 -22.69
C PHE A 310 13.86 -1.46 -23.08
N GLU A 311 14.03 -2.03 -24.28
CA GLU A 311 15.36 -2.49 -24.73
C GLU A 311 16.38 -1.34 -24.84
N ALA A 312 15.96 -0.19 -25.39
CA ALA A 312 16.82 0.99 -25.49
C ALA A 312 17.22 1.52 -24.10
N ARG A 313 16.26 1.59 -23.19
CA ARG A 313 16.46 1.94 -21.77
C ARG A 313 17.40 0.95 -21.09
N ALA A 314 17.14 -0.35 -21.23
CA ALA A 314 17.94 -1.42 -20.63
C ALA A 314 19.42 -1.31 -21.04
N LYS A 315 19.68 -1.05 -22.33
CA LYS A 315 21.03 -0.81 -22.82
C LYS A 315 21.68 0.44 -22.20
N ARG A 316 20.93 1.55 -22.12
CA ARG A 316 21.41 2.82 -21.54
C ARG A 316 21.75 2.67 -20.05
N ASP A 317 20.89 1.98 -19.31
CA ASP A 317 20.94 1.91 -17.85
C ASP A 317 21.74 0.69 -17.34
N GLY A 318 22.26 -0.15 -18.25
CA GLY A 318 23.13 -1.28 -17.91
C GLY A 318 22.40 -2.52 -17.42
N ILE A 319 21.14 -2.71 -17.81
CA ILE A 319 20.34 -3.88 -17.49
C ILE A 319 20.75 -5.02 -18.42
N SER A 320 20.98 -6.21 -17.86
CA SER A 320 21.48 -7.34 -18.63
C SER A 320 20.45 -7.85 -19.64
N SER A 321 20.92 -8.39 -20.77
CA SER A 321 20.03 -9.02 -21.75
C SER A 321 19.25 -10.21 -21.18
N GLU A 322 19.81 -10.88 -20.18
CA GLU A 322 19.15 -11.95 -19.45
C GLU A 322 17.96 -11.44 -18.64
N GLU A 323 18.09 -10.28 -18.00
CA GLU A 323 17.00 -9.64 -17.26
C GLU A 323 15.86 -9.24 -18.21
N VAL A 324 16.20 -8.63 -19.36
CA VAL A 324 15.23 -8.31 -20.40
C VAL A 324 14.53 -9.58 -20.92
N ALA A 325 15.29 -10.66 -21.13
CA ALA A 325 14.75 -11.93 -21.60
C ALA A 325 13.79 -12.57 -20.58
N ARG A 326 14.11 -12.54 -19.28
CA ARG A 326 13.20 -12.98 -18.21
C ARG A 326 11.91 -12.17 -18.20
N THR A 327 12.00 -10.83 -18.29
CA THR A 327 10.82 -9.96 -18.38
C THR A 327 9.92 -10.36 -19.54
N TYR A 328 10.46 -10.61 -20.73
CA TYR A 328 9.66 -11.04 -21.89
C TYR A 328 9.04 -12.43 -21.72
N ARG A 329 9.80 -13.39 -21.19
CA ARG A 329 9.32 -14.73 -20.89
C ARG A 329 8.11 -14.68 -19.96
N ASP A 330 8.17 -13.94 -18.87
CA ASP A 330 7.11 -13.91 -17.86
C ASP A 330 5.83 -13.27 -18.43
N LEU A 331 5.97 -12.20 -19.22
CA LEU A 331 4.84 -11.57 -19.90
C LEU A 331 4.23 -12.47 -20.99
N ALA A 332 5.05 -13.22 -21.70
CA ALA A 332 4.59 -14.24 -22.64
C ALA A 332 3.79 -15.34 -21.91
N GLN A 333 4.26 -15.81 -20.76
CA GLN A 333 3.53 -16.78 -19.94
C GLN A 333 2.14 -16.27 -19.57
N ILE A 334 2.00 -15.01 -19.17
CA ILE A 334 0.68 -14.39 -18.86
C ILE A 334 -0.26 -14.47 -20.08
N LEU A 335 0.21 -14.15 -21.29
CA LEU A 335 -0.62 -14.21 -22.51
C LEU A 335 -0.94 -15.65 -22.96
N GLU A 336 -0.08 -16.61 -22.63
CA GLU A 336 -0.23 -18.00 -23.03
C GLU A 336 -1.25 -18.78 -22.18
N LEU A 337 -1.54 -18.30 -20.96
CA LEU A 337 -2.51 -18.93 -20.05
C LEU A 337 -3.88 -19.19 -20.70
N LYS A 338 -4.42 -20.38 -20.44
CA LYS A 338 -5.71 -20.88 -20.93
C LYS A 338 -6.48 -21.58 -19.80
N GLY A 339 -7.77 -21.77 -19.98
CA GLY A 339 -8.62 -22.52 -19.05
C GLY A 339 -9.06 -21.68 -17.85
N ASN A 340 -9.25 -22.36 -16.72
CA ASN A 340 -9.74 -21.76 -15.47
C ASN A 340 -8.59 -21.09 -14.70
N VAL A 341 -8.22 -19.90 -15.14
CA VAL A 341 -7.22 -19.05 -14.47
C VAL A 341 -7.90 -17.82 -13.84
N PRO A 342 -7.32 -17.21 -12.78
CA PRO A 342 -7.96 -16.13 -12.02
C PRO A 342 -8.31 -14.86 -12.83
N LEU A 343 -7.54 -14.58 -13.88
CA LEU A 343 -7.69 -13.40 -14.73
C LEU A 343 -8.29 -13.76 -16.08
N SER A 344 -9.24 -12.97 -16.57
CA SER A 344 -9.74 -13.04 -17.95
C SER A 344 -8.65 -12.73 -18.97
N GLN A 345 -8.84 -13.11 -20.24
CA GLN A 345 -7.90 -12.76 -21.31
C GLN A 345 -7.70 -11.24 -21.41
N ARG A 346 -8.78 -10.45 -21.21
CA ARG A 346 -8.70 -8.99 -21.29
C ARG A 346 -7.87 -8.41 -20.15
N GLU A 347 -8.06 -8.89 -18.92
CA GLU A 347 -7.24 -8.48 -17.77
C GLU A 347 -5.77 -8.86 -17.98
N ARG A 348 -5.48 -10.06 -18.50
CA ARG A 348 -4.10 -10.48 -18.82
C ARG A 348 -3.43 -9.57 -19.85
N VAL A 349 -4.14 -9.18 -20.91
CA VAL A 349 -3.63 -8.21 -21.89
C VAL A 349 -3.38 -6.84 -21.26
N ARG A 350 -4.29 -6.34 -20.42
CA ARG A 350 -4.09 -5.07 -19.69
C ARG A 350 -2.89 -5.15 -18.75
N LEU A 351 -2.72 -6.28 -18.08
CA LEU A 351 -1.62 -6.54 -17.15
C LEU A 351 -0.27 -6.51 -17.88
N VAL A 352 -0.18 -7.14 -19.04
CA VAL A 352 1.05 -7.17 -19.87
C VAL A 352 1.35 -5.80 -20.47
N ASN A 353 0.35 -5.08 -20.97
CA ASN A 353 0.53 -3.73 -21.49
C ASN A 353 1.02 -2.75 -20.42
N GLY A 354 0.45 -2.80 -19.21
CA GLY A 354 0.89 -1.94 -18.11
C GLY A 354 2.29 -2.31 -17.65
N ALA A 355 2.60 -3.60 -17.47
CA ALA A 355 3.92 -4.04 -17.05
C ALA A 355 5.02 -3.63 -18.03
N MET A 356 4.78 -3.78 -19.34
CA MET A 356 5.76 -3.34 -20.33
C MET A 356 5.88 -1.81 -20.40
N ALA A 357 4.79 -1.06 -20.19
CA ALA A 357 4.86 0.39 -20.10
C ALA A 357 5.65 0.88 -18.88
N ASN A 358 5.44 0.25 -17.72
CA ASN A 358 6.15 0.56 -16.47
C ASN A 358 7.64 0.16 -16.58
N ALA A 359 7.94 -0.96 -17.24
CA ALA A 359 9.31 -1.34 -17.58
C ALA A 359 9.93 -0.43 -18.66
N ALA A 360 9.15 0.16 -19.56
CA ALA A 360 9.67 1.12 -20.52
C ALA A 360 10.03 2.44 -19.83
N GLU A 361 9.18 2.95 -18.93
CA GLU A 361 9.34 4.24 -18.26
C GLU A 361 8.97 4.21 -16.76
N PRO A 362 9.89 3.74 -15.88
CA PRO A 362 9.59 3.55 -14.46
C PRO A 362 9.22 4.82 -13.69
N THR A 363 9.64 6.00 -14.16
CA THR A 363 9.30 7.30 -13.53
C THR A 363 7.88 7.77 -13.88
N SER A 364 7.06 6.92 -14.51
CA SER A 364 5.70 7.27 -14.93
C SER A 364 4.63 6.46 -14.21
N ASN A 365 5.01 5.65 -13.21
CA ASN A 365 4.05 4.91 -12.40
C ASN A 365 3.66 5.78 -11.21
N ASP A 366 2.36 5.97 -11.06
CA ASP A 366 1.76 6.84 -10.06
C ASP A 366 0.91 6.03 -9.07
N GLN A 367 0.88 6.48 -7.82
CA GLN A 367 -0.03 5.91 -6.80
C GLN A 367 -1.50 6.28 -7.09
N GLY A 368 -1.74 7.30 -7.93
CA GLY A 368 -3.06 7.89 -8.13
C GLY A 368 -3.63 8.49 -6.85
N LYS A 369 -4.90 8.20 -6.56
CA LYS A 369 -5.60 8.64 -5.34
C LYS A 369 -5.43 7.71 -4.13
N TYR A 370 -4.59 6.68 -4.25
CA TYR A 370 -4.47 5.60 -3.27
C TYR A 370 -3.29 5.85 -2.32
N GLY A 371 -3.35 5.36 -1.09
CA GLY A 371 -2.34 5.55 -0.03
C GLY A 371 -1.05 4.76 -0.22
N THR A 372 -0.68 4.42 -1.46
CA THR A 372 0.38 3.46 -1.81
C THR A 372 1.67 4.12 -2.30
N CYS A 373 1.98 5.36 -1.88
CA CYS A 373 3.19 6.07 -2.33
C CYS A 373 4.47 5.28 -2.06
N GLN A 374 4.56 4.66 -0.89
CA GLN A 374 5.69 3.81 -0.49
C GLN A 374 5.91 2.64 -1.44
N ILE A 375 4.84 1.93 -1.74
CA ILE A 375 4.91 0.73 -2.57
C ILE A 375 5.15 1.11 -4.03
N THR A 376 4.62 2.26 -4.46
CA THR A 376 4.91 2.81 -5.80
C THR A 376 6.40 3.15 -5.95
N ASN A 377 7.06 3.67 -4.90
CA ASN A 377 8.51 3.90 -4.96
C ASN A 377 9.32 2.61 -5.15
N ILE A 378 8.94 1.56 -4.42
CA ILE A 378 9.54 0.22 -4.55
C ILE A 378 9.26 -0.35 -5.95
N GLU A 379 8.03 -0.22 -6.46
CA GLU A 379 7.65 -0.61 -7.82
C GLU A 379 8.54 0.06 -8.87
N ASN A 380 8.73 1.38 -8.79
CA ASN A 380 9.55 2.14 -9.74
C ASN A 380 11.01 1.67 -9.70
N ARG A 381 11.55 1.46 -8.50
CA ARG A 381 12.89 0.90 -8.30
C ARG A 381 13.02 -0.48 -8.94
N LEU A 382 12.07 -1.38 -8.70
CA LEU A 382 12.10 -2.74 -9.24
C LEU A 382 12.01 -2.72 -10.77
N TYR A 383 11.08 -1.96 -11.37
CA TYR A 383 11.04 -1.84 -12.83
C TYR A 383 12.30 -1.22 -13.43
N ALA A 384 12.95 -0.30 -12.72
CA ALA A 384 14.19 0.33 -13.18
C ALA A 384 15.39 -0.63 -13.11
N LYS A 385 15.48 -1.47 -12.08
CA LYS A 385 16.69 -2.26 -11.78
C LYS A 385 16.56 -3.74 -12.13
N GLU A 386 15.44 -4.36 -11.78
CA GLU A 386 15.18 -5.81 -11.89
C GLU A 386 13.73 -6.07 -12.31
N PRO A 387 13.30 -5.60 -13.51
CA PRO A 387 11.91 -5.68 -13.94
C PRO A 387 11.35 -7.10 -13.97
N SER A 388 12.19 -8.14 -14.13
CA SER A 388 11.73 -9.52 -14.08
C SER A 388 11.19 -9.92 -12.71
N THR A 389 11.66 -9.29 -11.63
CA THR A 389 11.11 -9.49 -10.28
C THR A 389 9.63 -9.14 -10.22
N VAL A 390 9.22 -8.06 -10.87
CA VAL A 390 7.80 -7.67 -10.91
C VAL A 390 7.02 -8.60 -11.84
N THR A 391 7.54 -8.88 -13.04
CA THR A 391 6.81 -9.70 -14.01
C THR A 391 6.66 -11.16 -13.60
N ASP A 392 7.61 -11.72 -12.86
CA ASP A 392 7.50 -13.05 -12.26
C ASP A 392 6.32 -13.13 -11.28
N ILE A 393 6.21 -12.16 -10.38
CA ILE A 393 5.09 -12.06 -9.42
C ILE A 393 3.76 -11.93 -10.17
N LEU A 394 3.69 -11.06 -11.17
CA LEU A 394 2.49 -10.89 -12.00
C LEU A 394 2.12 -12.17 -12.77
N SER A 395 3.11 -12.92 -13.25
CA SER A 395 2.91 -14.21 -13.93
C SER A 395 2.32 -15.25 -12.99
N GLN A 396 2.87 -15.37 -11.77
CA GLN A 396 2.36 -16.26 -10.73
C GLN A 396 0.93 -15.90 -10.32
N VAL A 397 0.66 -14.61 -10.07
CA VAL A 397 -0.69 -14.12 -9.75
C VAL A 397 -1.68 -14.41 -10.88
N ALA A 398 -1.30 -14.14 -12.13
CA ALA A 398 -2.16 -14.38 -13.28
C ALA A 398 -2.50 -15.86 -13.47
N LYS A 399 -1.57 -16.75 -13.11
CA LYS A 399 -1.70 -18.20 -13.27
C LYS A 399 -2.49 -18.84 -12.13
N ASP A 400 -2.08 -18.58 -10.89
CA ASP A 400 -2.52 -19.33 -9.72
C ASP A 400 -3.28 -18.46 -8.69
N GLY A 401 -3.36 -17.14 -8.87
CA GLY A 401 -4.00 -16.22 -7.92
C GLY A 401 -3.21 -16.05 -6.64
N ARG A 402 -1.93 -16.43 -6.68
CA ARG A 402 -1.00 -16.47 -5.56
C ARG A 402 0.42 -16.38 -6.09
N PHE A 403 1.36 -16.06 -5.24
CA PHE A 403 2.77 -15.97 -5.61
C PHE A 403 3.68 -16.27 -4.42
N THR A 404 4.96 -16.52 -4.72
CA THR A 404 6.00 -16.64 -3.69
C THR A 404 7.13 -15.67 -3.99
N THR A 405 7.39 -14.73 -3.08
CA THR A 405 8.49 -13.76 -3.14
C THR A 405 9.86 -14.45 -3.18
N LYS A 406 10.93 -13.71 -3.53
CA LYS A 406 12.28 -14.28 -3.59
C LYS A 406 12.76 -14.80 -2.24
N ASP A 407 12.30 -14.20 -1.14
CA ASP A 407 12.64 -14.66 0.22
C ASP A 407 11.78 -15.85 0.73
N GLY A 408 10.87 -16.39 -0.09
CA GLY A 408 10.07 -17.57 0.25
C GLY A 408 8.69 -17.29 0.83
N THR A 409 8.32 -16.02 1.01
CA THR A 409 6.97 -15.64 1.48
C THR A 409 5.94 -16.02 0.43
N SER A 410 5.02 -16.91 0.80
CA SER A 410 3.93 -17.35 -0.09
C SER A 410 2.63 -16.64 0.27
N VAL A 411 1.96 -16.08 -0.74
CA VAL A 411 0.84 -15.17 -0.59
C VAL A 411 -0.28 -15.61 -1.52
N THR A 412 -1.49 -15.77 -0.98
CA THR A 412 -2.72 -15.87 -1.79
C THR A 412 -3.30 -14.47 -1.96
N MET A 413 -3.61 -14.08 -3.20
CA MET A 413 -4.22 -12.79 -3.48
C MET A 413 -5.72 -12.84 -3.22
N GLU A 414 -6.22 -11.78 -2.58
CA GLU A 414 -7.64 -11.56 -2.45
C GLU A 414 -8.30 -11.35 -3.82
N GLU A 415 -9.45 -12.00 -4.07
CA GLU A 415 -10.09 -11.95 -5.39
C GLU A 415 -10.43 -10.51 -5.79
N THR A 416 -10.86 -9.68 -4.84
CA THR A 416 -11.14 -8.27 -5.12
C THR A 416 -9.90 -7.53 -5.59
N ASN A 417 -8.69 -7.84 -5.09
CA ASN A 417 -7.46 -7.16 -5.49
C ASN A 417 -7.07 -7.47 -6.94
N LEU A 418 -7.57 -8.58 -7.50
CA LEU A 418 -7.35 -8.99 -8.87
C LEU A 418 -8.24 -8.26 -9.89
N ARG A 419 -9.29 -7.57 -9.43
CA ARG A 419 -10.18 -6.79 -10.30
C ARG A 419 -9.72 -5.35 -10.38
N ALA A 420 -9.90 -4.71 -11.52
CA ALA A 420 -9.50 -3.31 -11.68
C ALA A 420 -10.48 -2.38 -10.94
N HIS A 421 -9.96 -1.47 -10.10
CA HIS A 421 -10.80 -0.54 -9.34
C HIS A 421 -10.53 0.92 -9.72
N GLY A 422 -11.60 1.72 -9.73
CA GLY A 422 -11.51 3.16 -10.02
C GLY A 422 -10.72 3.45 -11.29
N ASP A 423 -9.77 4.38 -11.21
CA ASP A 423 -9.00 4.85 -12.36
C ASP A 423 -8.05 3.77 -12.94
N ALA A 424 -7.73 2.71 -12.17
CA ALA A 424 -6.89 1.62 -12.63
C ALA A 424 -7.54 0.80 -13.75
N ALA A 425 -8.88 0.82 -13.85
CA ALA A 425 -9.61 0.19 -14.94
C ALA A 425 -9.29 0.80 -16.32
N LEU A 426 -8.82 2.05 -16.35
CA LEU A 426 -8.64 2.80 -17.58
C LEU A 426 -7.24 2.66 -18.19
N ASN A 427 -6.23 2.19 -17.42
CA ASN A 427 -4.81 2.23 -17.83
C ASN A 427 -4.48 3.56 -18.53
N ALA A 428 -4.74 4.66 -17.82
CA ALA A 428 -4.57 5.98 -18.37
C ALA A 428 -3.12 6.21 -18.86
N LYS A 429 -2.93 7.29 -19.62
CA LYS A 429 -1.63 7.61 -20.21
C LYS A 429 -0.55 7.68 -19.11
N SER A 430 0.60 7.06 -19.36
CA SER A 430 1.78 7.16 -18.48
C SER A 430 2.01 8.59 -17.99
N GLY A 431 2.21 8.74 -16.68
CA GLY A 431 2.43 10.02 -16.01
C GLY A 431 1.20 10.90 -15.81
N SER A 432 -0.02 10.35 -15.92
CA SER A 432 -1.27 11.12 -15.77
C SER A 432 -1.80 11.20 -14.33
N TRP A 433 -0.99 10.89 -13.30
CA TRP A 433 -1.45 10.78 -11.91
C TRP A 433 -2.53 9.71 -11.72
N VAL A 434 -2.50 8.66 -12.54
CA VAL A 434 -3.46 7.56 -12.47
C VAL A 434 -2.69 6.26 -12.35
N ARG A 435 -3.03 5.49 -11.33
CA ARG A 435 -2.47 4.17 -11.14
C ARG A 435 -2.96 3.23 -12.24
N SER A 436 -2.05 2.45 -12.84
CA SER A 436 -2.41 1.42 -13.82
C SER A 436 -3.00 0.17 -13.14
N TYR A 437 -3.72 -0.66 -13.89
CA TYR A 437 -4.18 -1.98 -13.41
C TYR A 437 -2.99 -2.85 -12.96
N THR A 438 -1.88 -2.79 -13.68
CA THR A 438 -0.67 -3.54 -13.32
C THR A 438 -0.08 -3.07 -12.01
N SER A 439 0.04 -1.75 -11.82
CA SER A 439 0.52 -1.17 -10.56
C SER A 439 -0.43 -1.52 -9.41
N GLN A 440 -1.75 -1.55 -9.63
CA GLN A 440 -2.69 -2.02 -8.61
C GLN A 440 -2.40 -3.47 -8.19
N VAL A 441 -2.30 -4.40 -9.14
CA VAL A 441 -2.07 -5.82 -8.85
C VAL A 441 -0.72 -6.02 -8.16
N PHE A 442 0.33 -5.34 -8.61
CA PHE A 442 1.65 -5.45 -7.99
C PHE A 442 1.69 -4.81 -6.59
N GLN A 443 1.16 -3.61 -6.42
CA GLN A 443 1.20 -2.91 -5.13
C GLN A 443 0.38 -3.65 -4.06
N THR A 444 -0.80 -4.15 -4.41
CA THR A 444 -1.61 -4.99 -3.51
C THR A 444 -0.88 -6.29 -3.17
N ALA A 445 -0.16 -6.89 -4.13
CA ALA A 445 0.69 -8.06 -3.88
C ALA A 445 1.84 -7.74 -2.90
N ALA A 446 2.56 -6.64 -3.10
CA ALA A 446 3.65 -6.24 -2.20
C ALA A 446 3.17 -5.97 -0.75
N ILE A 447 2.03 -5.30 -0.58
CA ILE A 447 1.42 -5.11 0.74
C ILE A 447 1.00 -6.44 1.36
N SER A 448 0.38 -7.33 0.57
CA SER A 448 -0.05 -8.65 1.03
C SER A 448 1.14 -9.56 1.41
N ALA A 449 2.29 -9.41 0.76
CA ALA A 449 3.52 -10.10 1.13
C ALA A 449 4.06 -9.63 2.48
N PHE A 450 4.04 -8.33 2.73
CA PHE A 450 4.39 -7.76 4.03
C PHE A 450 3.49 -8.33 5.15
N TYR A 451 2.17 -8.19 5.02
CA TYR A 451 1.26 -8.65 6.06
C TYR A 451 1.24 -10.16 6.25
N ASN A 452 1.50 -10.97 5.22
CA ASN A 452 1.66 -12.42 5.41
C ASN A 452 2.88 -12.75 6.28
N GLN A 453 3.98 -12.00 6.20
CA GLN A 453 5.07 -12.18 7.15
C GLN A 453 4.70 -11.68 8.54
N GLU A 454 4.09 -10.51 8.67
CA GLU A 454 3.70 -9.96 9.97
C GLU A 454 2.68 -10.86 10.70
N ASN A 455 1.78 -11.49 9.96
CA ASN A 455 0.87 -12.52 10.49
C ASN A 455 1.65 -13.67 11.14
N LEU A 456 2.71 -14.15 10.49
CA LEU A 456 3.56 -15.24 10.99
C LEU A 456 4.48 -14.85 12.16
N ARG A 457 4.53 -13.56 12.52
CA ARG A 457 5.33 -13.03 13.63
C ARG A 457 4.50 -12.84 14.91
N LYS A 458 3.18 -13.03 14.82
CA LYS A 458 2.25 -13.00 15.95
C LYS A 458 1.93 -14.41 16.38
N MET A 459 1.59 -14.58 17.67
CA MET A 459 1.09 -15.83 18.23
C MET A 459 -0.12 -15.53 19.14
N PRO A 460 -1.30 -16.12 18.86
CA PRO A 460 -1.60 -16.93 17.66
C PRO A 460 -1.29 -16.16 16.35
N PRO A 461 -0.98 -16.87 15.23
CA PRO A 461 -0.70 -16.23 13.96
C PRO A 461 -1.82 -15.26 13.58
N GLY A 462 -1.43 -14.09 13.09
CA GLY A 462 -2.38 -13.11 12.58
C GLY A 462 -3.07 -13.59 11.31
N ASP A 463 -4.17 -12.93 10.97
CA ASP A 463 -5.00 -13.19 9.79
C ASP A 463 -5.39 -11.83 9.19
N VAL A 464 -4.39 -10.94 9.04
CA VAL A 464 -4.56 -9.60 8.48
C VAL A 464 -4.44 -9.65 6.97
N HIS A 465 -5.44 -9.11 6.28
CA HIS A 465 -5.53 -9.04 4.82
C HIS A 465 -5.70 -7.60 4.36
N TYR A 466 -5.04 -7.27 3.25
CA TYR A 466 -5.20 -5.98 2.59
C TYR A 466 -6.16 -6.12 1.42
N TYR A 467 -7.14 -5.22 1.35
CA TYR A 467 -8.14 -5.16 0.31
C TYR A 467 -8.08 -3.85 -0.44
N GLN A 468 -8.40 -3.95 -1.71
CA GLN A 468 -8.84 -2.84 -2.51
C GLN A 468 -10.18 -3.17 -3.17
N LYS A 469 -11.14 -2.28 -2.95
CA LYS A 469 -12.52 -2.37 -3.39
C LYS A 469 -12.90 -1.12 -4.18
N GLN A 470 -14.10 -1.13 -4.75
CA GLN A 470 -14.67 0.04 -5.37
C GLN A 470 -14.91 1.14 -4.31
N ALA A 471 -14.35 2.32 -4.56
CA ALA A 471 -14.57 3.50 -3.73
C ALA A 471 -16.06 3.83 -3.58
N THR A 472 -16.50 4.05 -2.34
CA THR A 472 -17.89 4.39 -1.99
C THR A 472 -18.15 5.90 -1.90
N GLY A 473 -17.10 6.71 -1.95
CA GLY A 473 -17.19 8.17 -1.87
C GLY A 473 -15.91 8.89 -2.29
N PRO A 474 -15.91 10.23 -2.32
CA PRO A 474 -14.76 11.03 -2.79
C PRO A 474 -13.54 10.98 -1.88
N TYR A 475 -13.71 10.61 -0.61
CA TYR A 475 -12.64 10.45 0.38
C TYR A 475 -12.32 8.99 0.70
N ASP A 476 -12.99 8.06 0.00
CA ASP A 476 -12.75 6.64 0.14
C ASP A 476 -11.88 6.19 -1.04
N SER A 477 -10.65 5.74 -0.76
CA SER A 477 -9.79 5.14 -1.78
C SER A 477 -10.23 3.72 -2.13
N GLY A 478 -11.09 3.09 -1.32
CA GLY A 478 -11.47 1.69 -1.40
C GLY A 478 -10.44 0.75 -0.78
N GLU A 479 -9.38 1.28 -0.15
CA GLU A 479 -8.37 0.49 0.54
C GLU A 479 -8.82 0.15 1.96
N SER A 480 -8.58 -1.07 2.39
CA SER A 480 -8.76 -1.44 3.79
C SER A 480 -7.81 -2.54 4.24
N LEU A 481 -7.38 -2.45 5.49
CA LEU A 481 -6.67 -3.50 6.18
C LEU A 481 -7.63 -4.15 7.18
N VAL A 482 -7.91 -5.44 7.03
CA VAL A 482 -8.90 -6.14 7.87
C VAL A 482 -8.24 -7.31 8.56
N ASP A 483 -8.36 -7.35 9.89
CA ASP A 483 -7.91 -8.44 10.74
C ASP A 483 -9.04 -9.45 10.94
N TYR A 484 -8.81 -10.69 10.51
CA TYR A 484 -9.74 -11.79 10.71
C TYR A 484 -9.35 -12.69 11.88
N SER A 485 -8.26 -12.42 12.61
CA SER A 485 -7.68 -13.34 13.60
C SER A 485 -8.65 -13.77 14.70
N HIS A 486 -9.76 -13.05 14.86
CA HIS A 486 -10.80 -13.24 15.86
C HIS A 486 -12.15 -13.54 15.20
N GLY A 487 -13.14 -14.02 15.96
CA GLY A 487 -14.47 -14.37 15.43
C GLY A 487 -15.24 -13.23 14.73
N ARG A 488 -14.75 -11.98 14.78
CA ARG A 488 -15.29 -10.83 14.04
C ARG A 488 -14.17 -10.12 13.29
N PRO A 489 -14.30 -9.92 11.96
CA PRO A 489 -13.36 -9.12 11.20
C PRO A 489 -13.31 -7.68 11.72
N GLN A 490 -12.11 -7.12 11.86
CA GLN A 490 -11.90 -5.75 12.33
C GLN A 490 -11.14 -4.95 11.26
N GLU A 491 -11.73 -3.85 10.78
CA GLU A 491 -11.00 -2.90 9.94
C GLU A 491 -9.99 -2.15 10.81
N LEU A 492 -8.71 -2.38 10.55
CA LEU A 492 -7.59 -1.77 11.26
C LEU A 492 -7.24 -0.40 10.68
N ASP A 493 -7.29 -0.28 9.35
CA ASP A 493 -6.86 0.91 8.62
C ASP A 493 -7.57 1.02 7.25
N ARG A 494 -7.61 2.23 6.67
CA ARG A 494 -8.09 2.56 5.32
C ARG A 494 -6.96 2.91 4.36
N GLY A 495 -5.83 2.23 4.53
CA GLY A 495 -4.61 2.41 3.76
C GLY A 495 -3.68 1.21 3.93
N PRO A 496 -2.39 1.33 3.54
CA PRO A 496 -1.44 0.23 3.68
C PRO A 496 -1.01 -0.01 5.14
N GLY A 497 -1.40 0.85 6.09
CA GLY A 497 -0.99 0.76 7.50
C GLY A 497 0.53 0.75 7.67
N MET A 498 1.04 -0.18 8.48
CA MET A 498 2.46 -0.28 8.83
C MET A 498 3.37 -0.55 7.62
N ALA A 499 2.85 -1.09 6.51
CA ALA A 499 3.62 -1.27 5.28
C ALA A 499 4.13 0.06 4.71
N GLY A 500 3.56 1.19 5.13
CA GLY A 500 3.97 2.54 4.76
C GLY A 500 5.16 3.10 5.54
N TYR A 501 5.70 2.38 6.54
CA TYR A 501 6.87 2.85 7.29
C TYR A 501 8.19 2.48 6.62
N MET A 502 9.22 3.32 6.78
CA MET A 502 10.50 3.15 6.08
C MET A 502 11.18 1.81 6.40
N ASN A 503 11.16 1.36 7.66
CA ASN A 503 11.69 0.04 8.04
C ASN A 503 11.00 -1.09 7.28
N ASN A 504 9.68 -0.97 7.10
CA ASN A 504 8.87 -1.98 6.42
C ASN A 504 9.01 -1.89 4.90
N MET A 505 9.26 -0.71 4.34
CA MET A 505 9.64 -0.57 2.92
C MET A 505 10.94 -1.32 2.60
N MET A 506 11.94 -1.24 3.48
CA MET A 506 13.18 -2.01 3.33
C MET A 506 12.94 -3.51 3.39
N ARG A 507 12.10 -3.98 4.32
CA ARG A 507 11.70 -5.39 4.39
C ARG A 507 10.98 -5.84 3.13
N ILE A 508 10.04 -5.04 2.61
CA ILE A 508 9.36 -5.32 1.35
C ILE A 508 10.38 -5.41 0.21
N ASN A 509 11.30 -4.44 0.09
CA ASN A 509 12.35 -4.51 -0.91
C ASN A 509 13.21 -5.77 -0.77
N GLU A 510 13.60 -6.17 0.44
CA GLU A 510 14.35 -7.40 0.69
C GLU A 510 13.54 -8.65 0.29
N GLN A 511 12.23 -8.71 0.58
CA GLN A 511 11.36 -9.81 0.18
C GLN A 511 11.42 -10.06 -1.35
N PHE A 512 11.42 -8.98 -2.13
CA PHE A 512 11.42 -9.04 -3.59
C PHE A 512 12.81 -9.18 -4.21
N THR A 513 13.87 -8.71 -3.55
CA THR A 513 15.22 -8.65 -4.15
C THR A 513 16.25 -9.59 -3.49
N LYS A 514 15.96 -10.13 -2.30
CA LYS A 514 16.92 -10.75 -1.36
C LYS A 514 18.05 -9.80 -0.92
N LYS A 515 17.89 -8.48 -1.10
CA LYS A 515 18.91 -7.48 -0.79
C LYS A 515 18.43 -6.54 0.30
N TRP A 516 19.16 -6.53 1.42
CA TRP A 516 19.07 -5.49 2.44
C TRP A 516 19.89 -4.27 1.99
N GLN A 517 19.22 -3.15 1.71
CA GLN A 517 19.84 -1.95 1.13
C GLN A 517 19.40 -0.67 1.86
N PRO A 518 19.70 -0.49 3.15
CA PRO A 518 19.28 0.68 3.92
C PRO A 518 19.81 2.01 3.36
N GLU A 519 20.92 1.97 2.63
CA GLU A 519 21.49 3.10 1.90
C GLU A 519 20.54 3.68 0.84
N MET A 520 19.60 2.89 0.34
CA MET A 520 18.62 3.31 -0.67
C MET A 520 17.35 3.93 -0.07
N PHE A 521 17.25 4.03 1.25
CA PHE A 521 16.11 4.57 1.97
C PHE A 521 16.61 5.69 2.88
N ILE A 522 16.36 6.93 2.48
CA ILE A 522 16.94 8.13 3.09
C ILE A 522 15.85 8.89 3.85
N ILE A 523 16.16 9.31 5.06
CA ILE A 523 15.26 10.07 5.93
C ILE A 523 16.03 11.15 6.68
N ASN A 524 15.38 12.25 7.06
CA ASN A 524 15.99 13.21 7.96
C ASN A 524 16.32 12.54 9.31
N HIS A 525 17.51 12.78 9.86
CA HIS A 525 17.94 12.11 11.09
C HIS A 525 17.02 12.42 12.29
N ALA A 526 16.46 13.63 12.37
CA ALA A 526 15.52 13.96 13.44
C ALA A 526 14.24 13.09 13.39
N GLU A 527 13.77 12.75 12.19
CA GLU A 527 12.62 11.85 12.00
C GLU A 527 12.99 10.40 12.30
N GLN A 528 14.22 10.01 11.95
CA GLN A 528 14.76 8.68 12.26
C GLN A 528 14.83 8.42 13.77
N GLU A 529 15.26 9.41 14.55
CA GLU A 529 15.35 9.30 16.02
C GLU A 529 13.97 9.34 16.69
N ARG A 530 13.02 10.05 16.07
CA ARG A 530 11.66 10.21 16.59
C ARG A 530 10.82 8.93 16.52
N ASP A 531 11.02 8.12 15.49
CA ASP A 531 10.19 6.95 15.22
C ASP A 531 11.04 5.68 15.03
N SER A 532 10.86 4.71 15.94
CA SER A 532 11.53 3.41 15.84
C SER A 532 11.17 2.65 14.56
N GLU A 533 10.07 2.97 13.89
CA GLU A 533 9.69 2.41 12.58
C GLU A 533 10.48 3.01 11.41
N HIS A 534 11.42 3.93 11.69
CA HIS A 534 12.31 4.55 10.69
C HIS A 534 13.80 4.39 11.00
N ASN A 535 14.14 3.84 12.17
CA ASN A 535 15.51 3.84 12.67
C ASN A 535 16.52 3.01 11.85
N LEU A 536 16.08 2.10 10.98
CA LEU A 536 16.97 1.29 10.13
C LEU A 536 17.35 2.01 8.82
N ALA A 537 16.67 3.11 8.48
CA ALA A 537 16.92 3.87 7.26
C ALA A 537 18.19 4.71 7.39
N THR A 538 18.70 5.22 6.26
CA THR A 538 19.86 6.12 6.27
C THR A 538 19.44 7.52 6.66
N GLY A 539 19.72 7.92 7.90
CA GLY A 539 19.51 9.28 8.40
C GLY A 539 20.42 10.31 7.75
N VAL A 540 19.94 11.52 7.47
CA VAL A 540 20.76 12.67 7.02
C VAL A 540 20.66 13.84 7.99
N THR A 541 21.80 14.43 8.37
CA THR A 541 21.87 15.47 9.41
C THR A 541 22.11 16.89 8.89
N SER A 542 22.65 17.02 7.67
CA SER A 542 22.91 18.31 7.03
C SER A 542 22.83 18.21 5.50
N VAL A 543 22.91 19.35 4.83
CA VAL A 543 22.99 19.40 3.36
C VAL A 543 24.24 18.68 2.86
N GLU A 544 25.38 18.88 3.51
CA GLU A 544 26.67 18.30 3.14
C GLU A 544 26.68 16.78 3.34
N ASP A 545 26.13 16.30 4.46
CA ASP A 545 25.96 14.86 4.72
C ASP A 545 25.03 14.21 3.69
N PHE A 546 23.93 14.89 3.34
CA PHE A 546 23.03 14.40 2.30
C PHE A 546 23.70 14.36 0.92
N ALA A 547 24.43 15.41 0.55
CA ALA A 547 25.19 15.48 -0.70
C ALA A 547 26.21 14.32 -0.81
N GLU A 548 26.96 14.08 0.26
CA GLU A 548 27.99 13.03 0.30
C GLU A 548 27.37 11.63 0.18
N LYS A 549 26.25 11.37 0.87
CA LYS A 549 25.52 10.10 0.73
C LYS A 549 25.00 9.89 -0.70
N LEU A 550 24.42 10.91 -1.32
CA LEU A 550 23.97 10.81 -2.72
C LEU A 550 25.13 10.61 -3.70
N LYS A 551 26.28 11.24 -3.43
CA LYS A 551 27.50 11.04 -4.21
C LYS A 551 27.99 9.59 -4.11
N GLN A 552 28.04 9.02 -2.91
CA GLN A 552 28.42 7.62 -2.69
C GLN A 552 27.47 6.65 -3.41
N LEU A 553 26.16 6.90 -3.34
CA LEU A 553 25.17 6.13 -4.11
C LEU A 553 25.43 6.26 -5.62
N ARG A 554 25.72 7.45 -6.12
CA ARG A 554 26.00 7.68 -7.54
C ARG A 554 27.26 6.96 -8.03
N GLU A 555 28.28 6.85 -7.19
CA GLU A 555 29.53 6.15 -7.50
C GLU A 555 29.37 4.63 -7.51
N THR A 556 28.47 4.09 -6.69
CA THR A 556 28.26 2.64 -6.53
C THR A 556 27.19 2.08 -7.45
N GLU A 557 26.16 2.87 -7.75
CA GLU A 557 25.05 2.44 -8.59
C GLU A 557 25.32 2.69 -10.08
N LYS A 558 24.83 1.78 -10.93
CA LYS A 558 24.76 1.98 -12.40
C LYS A 558 23.35 2.41 -12.81
N GLY A 559 23.27 3.30 -13.80
CA GLY A 559 21.98 3.83 -14.29
C GLY A 559 21.29 4.73 -13.26
N PRO A 560 19.98 5.02 -13.40
CA PRO A 560 19.22 5.81 -12.41
C PRO A 560 19.31 5.23 -10.99
N LEU A 561 19.27 6.08 -9.95
CA LEU A 561 19.40 5.67 -8.55
C LEU A 561 18.16 4.94 -8.03
N PHE A 562 16.99 5.60 -8.14
CA PHE A 562 15.75 5.20 -7.48
C PHE A 562 15.95 4.88 -5.99
N ALA A 563 16.57 5.84 -5.28
CA ALA A 563 16.62 5.83 -3.82
C ALA A 563 15.34 6.49 -3.28
N THR A 564 14.71 5.87 -2.28
CA THR A 564 13.54 6.44 -1.60
C THR A 564 13.99 7.55 -0.67
N LEU A 565 13.35 8.71 -0.74
CA LEU A 565 13.54 9.84 0.16
C LEU A 565 12.24 10.13 0.90
N PHE A 566 12.28 10.12 2.23
CA PHE A 566 11.20 10.64 3.06
C PHE A 566 11.16 12.17 2.97
N VAL A 567 9.98 12.71 2.71
CA VAL A 567 9.75 14.14 2.56
C VAL A 567 8.50 14.60 3.29
N ARG A 568 8.46 15.90 3.54
CA ARG A 568 7.38 16.65 4.17
C ARG A 568 6.68 17.46 3.08
N VAL A 569 5.50 17.03 2.64
CA VAL A 569 4.84 17.59 1.43
C VAL A 569 4.45 19.05 1.59
N ASN A 570 4.33 19.53 2.83
CA ASN A 570 4.06 20.92 3.14
C ASN A 570 5.33 21.80 3.06
N SER A 571 6.51 21.22 2.85
CA SER A 571 7.78 21.93 2.75
C SER A 571 8.05 22.42 1.34
N GLU A 572 8.80 23.51 1.23
CA GLU A 572 9.29 23.96 -0.07
C GLU A 572 10.35 22.98 -0.60
N PRO A 573 10.42 22.73 -1.92
CA PRO A 573 9.54 23.26 -2.98
C PRO A 573 8.22 22.48 -3.18
N LEU A 574 8.02 21.38 -2.44
CA LEU A 574 6.94 20.42 -2.69
C LEU A 574 5.54 21.00 -2.53
N VAL A 575 5.34 21.91 -1.57
CA VAL A 575 4.02 22.52 -1.33
C VAL A 575 3.42 23.15 -2.59
N SER A 576 4.28 23.68 -3.48
CA SER A 576 3.85 24.30 -4.74
C SER A 576 3.28 23.30 -5.75
N THR A 577 3.58 22.01 -5.58
CA THR A 577 3.06 20.91 -6.41
C THR A 577 1.68 20.44 -5.97
N LEU A 578 1.28 20.77 -4.74
CA LEU A 578 -0.02 20.41 -4.21
C LEU A 578 -1.12 21.16 -4.96
N ARG A 579 -2.19 20.43 -5.28
CA ARG A 579 -3.35 21.01 -5.98
C ARG A 579 -4.08 22.03 -5.11
N ASN A 580 -4.04 21.83 -3.79
CA ASN A 580 -4.66 22.68 -2.78
C ASN A 580 -3.59 23.06 -1.76
N ASN A 581 -3.52 24.34 -1.40
CA ASN A 581 -2.74 24.76 -0.25
C ASN A 581 -3.40 24.13 1.01
N PRO A 582 -2.64 23.53 1.93
CA PRO A 582 -3.21 22.98 3.17
C PRO A 582 -4.11 23.99 3.91
N LEU A 583 -3.81 25.29 3.82
CA LEU A 583 -4.59 26.36 4.43
C LEU A 583 -5.81 26.84 3.59
N SER A 584 -5.94 26.44 2.33
CA SER A 584 -7.04 26.88 1.44
C SER A 584 -8.26 25.95 1.43
N GLY A 585 -8.32 24.98 2.35
CA GLY A 585 -9.47 24.11 2.60
C GLY A 585 -9.74 24.00 4.11
N PRO A 586 -10.75 23.24 4.55
CA PRO A 586 -10.98 23.02 5.98
C PRO A 586 -9.73 22.39 6.62
N LEU A 587 -9.03 23.14 7.47
CA LEU A 587 -7.93 22.62 8.26
C LEU A 587 -8.49 21.71 9.33
N SER A 588 -8.16 20.42 9.25
CA SER A 588 -8.03 19.58 10.43
C SER A 588 -6.55 19.59 10.85
N SER A 589 -6.30 19.53 12.15
CA SER A 589 -4.94 19.40 12.72
C SER A 589 -4.17 18.24 12.07
N GLU A 590 -4.88 17.15 11.77
CA GLU A 590 -4.37 15.99 11.04
C GLU A 590 -3.71 16.37 9.71
N LYS A 591 -4.23 17.32 8.93
CA LYS A 591 -3.65 17.68 7.62
C LYS A 591 -2.37 18.50 7.69
N ILE A 592 -2.14 19.19 8.80
CA ILE A 592 -0.91 19.98 9.01
C ILE A 592 0.23 19.03 9.39
N LEU A 593 -0.07 18.02 10.22
CA LEU A 593 0.92 17.12 10.80
C LEU A 593 1.09 15.80 10.02
N ALA A 594 0.07 15.33 9.29
CA ALA A 594 0.15 14.17 8.40
C ALA A 594 0.65 14.57 7.01
N ASP A 595 1.80 15.23 6.96
CA ASP A 595 2.43 15.70 5.72
C ASP A 595 3.54 14.75 5.22
N HIS A 596 3.57 13.52 5.74
CA HIS A 596 4.56 12.51 5.39
C HIS A 596 4.31 12.01 3.98
N HIS A 597 5.37 11.93 3.18
CA HIS A 597 5.37 11.27 1.88
C HIS A 597 6.75 10.71 1.58
N VAL A 598 6.84 9.91 0.54
CA VAL A 598 8.11 9.40 0.04
C VAL A 598 8.18 9.61 -1.46
N VAL A 599 9.37 9.98 -1.93
CA VAL A 599 9.66 10.22 -3.35
C VAL A 599 10.86 9.40 -3.78
N ASN A 600 11.07 9.24 -5.09
CA ASN A 600 12.26 8.61 -5.63
C ASN A 600 13.27 9.66 -6.09
N ILE A 601 14.49 9.59 -5.57
CA ILE A 601 15.65 10.25 -6.14
C ILE A 601 16.08 9.42 -7.36
N VAL A 602 15.85 9.97 -8.55
CA VAL A 602 16.16 9.31 -9.82
C VAL A 602 17.64 9.47 -10.17
N ASP A 603 18.23 10.62 -9.84
CA ASP A 603 19.61 10.94 -10.19
C ASP A 603 20.16 12.08 -9.32
N TYR A 604 21.49 12.15 -9.22
CA TYR A 604 22.22 13.23 -8.55
C TYR A 604 23.51 13.54 -9.30
N ASP A 605 23.74 14.82 -9.59
CA ASP A 605 24.99 15.30 -10.17
C ASP A 605 25.82 16.03 -9.10
N PRO A 606 26.95 15.47 -8.64
CA PRO A 606 27.77 16.07 -7.61
C PRO A 606 28.45 17.39 -8.03
N ASN A 607 28.58 17.66 -9.33
CA ASN A 607 29.21 18.90 -9.81
C ASN A 607 28.25 20.09 -9.77
N THR A 608 27.00 19.86 -10.16
CA THR A 608 25.95 20.89 -10.15
C THR A 608 25.12 20.89 -8.88
N GLN A 609 25.27 19.86 -8.05
CA GLN A 609 24.48 19.60 -6.85
C GLN A 609 22.97 19.58 -7.12
N LEU A 610 22.60 19.10 -8.30
CA LEU A 610 21.21 18.98 -8.71
C LEU A 610 20.68 17.55 -8.45
N VAL A 611 19.50 17.47 -7.86
CA VAL A 611 18.79 16.24 -7.50
C VAL A 611 17.53 16.12 -8.38
N LYS A 612 17.38 15.02 -9.10
CA LYS A 612 16.16 14.70 -9.86
C LYS A 612 15.22 13.86 -9.02
N ILE A 613 13.97 14.29 -8.87
CA ILE A 613 12.97 13.63 -8.02
C ILE A 613 11.72 13.27 -8.82
N ASP A 614 11.27 12.02 -8.68
CA ASP A 614 9.97 11.50 -9.11
C ASP A 614 9.03 11.45 -7.89
N GLY A 615 7.89 12.14 -7.96
CA GLY A 615 6.98 12.35 -6.82
C GLY A 615 5.74 11.47 -6.79
N GLN A 616 5.53 10.58 -7.77
CA GLN A 616 4.34 9.71 -7.90
C GLN A 616 2.99 10.46 -7.98
N TRP A 617 3.03 11.77 -8.29
CA TRP A 617 1.87 12.65 -8.43
C TRP A 617 1.57 13.03 -9.88
N GLY A 618 2.05 12.24 -10.83
CA GLY A 618 2.06 12.50 -12.26
C GLY A 618 3.24 13.37 -12.70
N ASN A 619 3.81 13.07 -13.86
CA ASN A 619 5.10 13.62 -14.31
C ASN A 619 5.16 15.14 -14.45
N SER A 620 4.01 15.80 -14.51
CA SER A 620 3.93 17.28 -14.51
C SER A 620 4.34 17.92 -13.18
N ARG A 621 4.42 17.14 -12.11
CA ARG A 621 4.79 17.56 -10.76
C ARG A 621 6.16 17.06 -10.33
N ASP A 622 6.83 16.29 -11.19
CA ASP A 622 8.18 15.81 -10.92
C ASP A 622 9.20 16.92 -11.04
N PHE A 623 10.31 16.73 -10.32
CA PHE A 623 11.50 17.55 -10.40
C PHE A 623 12.58 16.85 -11.25
N ILE A 624 12.17 16.08 -12.27
CA ILE A 624 13.11 15.46 -13.23
C ILE A 624 13.59 16.49 -14.26
N ASN A 625 12.64 17.19 -14.89
CA ASN A 625 12.92 18.20 -15.92
C ASN A 625 13.24 19.58 -15.33
N LYS A 626 13.00 19.74 -14.02
CA LYS A 626 13.36 20.92 -13.24
C LYS A 626 13.99 20.43 -11.93
N PRO A 627 15.25 19.95 -11.98
CA PRO A 627 15.92 19.39 -10.81
C PRO A 627 15.95 20.38 -9.65
N MET A 628 15.85 19.85 -8.43
CA MET A 628 16.06 20.62 -7.21
C MET A 628 17.56 20.81 -6.95
N THR A 629 17.94 21.88 -6.25
CA THR A 629 19.27 21.90 -5.61
C THR A 629 19.29 20.93 -4.42
N ILE A 630 20.48 20.52 -3.99
CA ILE A 630 20.63 19.64 -2.82
C ILE A 630 20.07 20.28 -1.55
N GLU A 631 20.17 21.60 -1.40
CA GLU A 631 19.57 22.35 -0.29
C GLU A 631 18.05 22.28 -0.32
N GLN A 632 17.44 22.41 -1.50
CA GLN A 632 15.99 22.31 -1.67
C GLN A 632 15.50 20.89 -1.36
N ALA A 633 16.20 19.87 -1.84
CA ALA A 633 15.87 18.48 -1.55
C ALA A 633 16.03 18.17 -0.05
N TYR A 634 17.10 18.64 0.60
CA TYR A 634 17.29 18.50 2.04
C TYR A 634 16.19 19.23 2.83
N ALA A 635 15.86 20.47 2.46
CA ALA A 635 14.81 21.26 3.09
C ALA A 635 13.45 20.57 2.99
N ALA A 636 13.17 19.89 1.88
CA ALA A 636 11.94 19.10 1.70
C ALA A 636 11.84 17.90 2.66
N THR A 637 12.93 17.45 3.28
CA THR A 637 12.91 16.36 4.30
C THR A 637 12.46 16.83 5.69
N ARG A 638 12.43 18.16 5.92
CA ARG A 638 12.12 18.76 7.22
C ARG A 638 10.74 19.38 7.21
N PRO A 639 9.99 19.36 8.31
CA PRO A 639 8.71 20.06 8.38
C PRO A 639 8.91 21.57 8.19
N PRO A 640 7.92 22.31 7.66
CA PRO A 640 8.01 23.76 7.57
C PRO A 640 8.15 24.35 8.98
N SER A 641 8.99 25.37 9.11
CA SER A 641 9.09 26.11 10.37
C SER A 641 7.73 26.72 10.75
N GLY A 642 7.47 26.88 12.04
CA GLY A 642 6.25 27.54 12.47
C GLY A 642 6.19 29.00 12.00
N GLU A 643 7.34 29.67 11.86
CA GLU A 643 7.44 30.98 11.19
C GLU A 643 6.90 30.92 9.74
N THR A 644 7.28 29.89 8.98
CA THR A 644 6.79 29.68 7.61
C THR A 644 5.28 29.46 7.59
N TRP A 645 4.76 28.65 8.51
CA TRP A 645 3.32 28.43 8.65
C TRP A 645 2.56 29.71 8.98
N MET A 646 3.09 30.53 9.90
CA MET A 646 2.48 31.81 10.28
C MET A 646 2.50 32.81 9.12
N ALA A 647 3.57 32.85 8.32
CA ALA A 647 3.63 33.66 7.11
C ALA A 647 2.59 33.23 6.07
N ARG A 648 2.38 31.92 5.89
CA ARG A 648 1.32 31.39 5.00
C ARG A 648 -0.08 31.75 5.51
N ALA A 649 -0.31 31.67 6.83
CA ALA A 649 -1.56 32.12 7.43
C ALA A 649 -1.78 33.62 7.21
N GLU A 650 -0.75 34.45 7.40
CA GLU A 650 -0.82 35.88 7.11
C GLU A 650 -1.17 36.18 5.64
N ALA A 651 -0.61 35.44 4.69
CA ALA A 651 -0.96 35.57 3.28
C ALA A 651 -2.44 35.22 3.02
N LEU A 652 -2.98 34.19 3.70
CA LEU A 652 -4.39 33.80 3.60
C LEU A 652 -5.35 34.93 4.01
N LYS A 653 -4.92 35.83 4.90
CA LYS A 653 -5.70 37.01 5.30
C LYS A 653 -6.15 37.87 4.12
N GLN A 654 -5.39 37.85 3.02
CA GLN A 654 -5.68 38.67 1.83
C GLN A 654 -6.83 38.12 1.00
N THR A 655 -7.12 36.81 1.11
CA THR A 655 -8.09 36.12 0.24
C THR A 655 -9.26 35.49 0.99
N ALA A 656 -9.08 35.14 2.27
CA ALA A 656 -10.11 34.50 3.09
C ALA A 656 -11.06 35.51 3.75
N SER A 657 -12.29 35.07 4.06
CA SER A 657 -13.19 35.86 4.90
C SER A 657 -12.63 35.99 6.33
N PRO A 658 -12.99 37.03 7.11
CA PRO A 658 -12.52 37.16 8.50
C PRO A 658 -12.79 35.91 9.35
N LYS A 659 -13.99 35.33 9.25
CA LYS A 659 -14.39 34.12 9.96
C LYS A 659 -13.55 32.91 9.56
N GLU A 660 -13.31 32.73 8.26
CA GLU A 660 -12.48 31.64 7.75
C GLU A 660 -11.03 31.81 8.22
N PHE A 661 -10.44 32.99 8.03
CA PHE A 661 -9.10 33.28 8.53
C PHE A 661 -8.97 32.99 10.03
N ASP A 662 -9.93 33.43 10.85
CA ASP A 662 -9.90 33.23 12.30
C ASP A 662 -9.89 31.73 12.65
N ALA A 663 -10.75 30.95 12.00
CA ALA A 663 -10.80 29.50 12.17
C ALA A 663 -9.49 28.81 11.74
N GLN A 664 -8.94 29.20 10.59
CA GLN A 664 -7.70 28.58 10.08
C GLN A 664 -6.49 28.93 10.96
N LEU A 665 -6.37 30.18 11.41
CA LEU A 665 -5.30 30.60 12.31
C LEU A 665 -5.39 29.90 13.67
N GLY A 666 -6.59 29.79 14.24
CA GLY A 666 -6.83 29.05 15.49
C GLY A 666 -6.43 27.58 15.37
N ASN A 667 -6.90 26.90 14.33
CA ASN A 667 -6.58 25.48 14.10
C ASN A 667 -5.08 25.26 13.88
N LEU A 668 -4.43 26.11 13.09
CA LEU A 668 -2.99 26.02 12.82
C LEU A 668 -2.17 26.22 14.09
N ALA A 669 -2.47 27.28 14.85
CA ALA A 669 -1.77 27.58 16.09
C ALA A 669 -1.94 26.46 17.12
N ASN A 670 -3.15 25.91 17.26
CA ASN A 670 -3.40 24.77 18.13
C ASN A 670 -2.58 23.54 17.71
N ALA A 671 -2.62 23.18 16.42
CA ALA A 671 -1.90 22.01 15.90
C ALA A 671 -0.38 22.10 16.10
N LEU A 672 0.23 23.25 15.78
CA LEU A 672 1.66 23.49 15.99
C LEU A 672 2.03 23.44 17.48
N ALA A 673 1.23 24.08 18.34
CA ALA A 673 1.50 24.09 19.77
C ALA A 673 1.40 22.70 20.39
N SER A 674 0.35 21.95 20.07
CA SER A 674 0.19 20.57 20.57
C SER A 674 1.31 19.64 20.09
N SER A 675 1.76 19.78 18.84
CA SER A 675 2.88 18.99 18.32
C SER A 675 4.16 19.24 19.13
N TRP A 676 4.55 20.50 19.32
CA TRP A 676 5.77 20.83 20.04
C TRP A 676 5.71 20.57 21.53
N VAL A 677 4.54 20.72 22.16
CA VAL A 677 4.34 20.28 23.56
C VAL A 677 4.60 18.78 23.68
N GLY A 678 4.05 17.98 22.78
CA GLY A 678 4.31 16.54 22.74
C GLY A 678 5.80 16.23 22.56
N ASP A 679 6.46 16.89 21.60
CA ASP A 679 7.90 16.72 21.36
C ASP A 679 8.73 17.07 22.62
N LEU A 680 8.45 18.21 23.26
CA LEU A 680 9.12 18.64 24.49
C LEU A 680 8.91 17.66 25.65
N GLN A 681 7.67 17.18 25.85
CA GLN A 681 7.35 16.21 26.90
C GLN A 681 8.02 14.85 26.69
N LEU A 682 8.29 14.48 25.43
CA LEU A 682 9.06 13.29 25.07
C LEU A 682 10.57 13.51 25.12
N GLY A 683 11.05 14.71 25.50
CA GLY A 683 12.47 15.06 25.48
C GLY A 683 13.06 15.19 24.06
N THR A 684 12.20 15.28 23.05
CA THR A 684 12.62 15.51 21.66
C THR A 684 13.10 16.96 21.52
N LYS A 685 14.25 17.15 20.88
CA LYS A 685 14.83 18.47 20.67
C LYS A 685 13.96 19.31 19.73
N VAL A 686 13.49 20.45 20.20
CA VAL A 686 12.78 21.44 19.38
C VAL A 686 13.66 22.67 19.10
N ASP A 687 13.44 23.33 17.96
CA ASP A 687 14.08 24.62 17.67
C ASP A 687 13.38 25.73 18.47
N SER A 688 13.90 26.03 19.66
CA SER A 688 13.33 27.02 20.58
C SER A 688 13.21 28.43 19.95
N VAL A 689 14.08 28.77 18.99
CA VAL A 689 14.02 30.05 18.28
C VAL A 689 12.80 30.10 17.37
N ASP A 690 12.54 29.03 16.62
CA ASP A 690 11.34 28.92 15.77
C ASP A 690 10.05 28.91 16.60
N VAL A 691 10.04 28.17 17.72
CA VAL A 691 8.89 28.13 18.64
C VAL A 691 8.54 29.54 19.13
N ARG A 692 9.53 30.30 19.62
CA ARG A 692 9.33 31.69 20.09
C ARG A 692 8.83 32.63 18.99
N LYS A 693 9.40 32.53 17.78
CA LYS A 693 8.96 33.31 16.61
C LYS A 693 7.53 33.00 16.21
N THR A 694 7.15 31.73 16.31
CA THR A 694 5.79 31.25 15.99
C THR A 694 4.77 31.77 16.98
N ILE A 695 5.07 31.68 18.28
CA ILE A 695 4.26 32.26 19.35
C ILE A 695 4.05 33.77 19.11
N ALA A 696 5.14 34.52 18.87
CA ALA A 696 5.06 35.97 18.64
C ALA A 696 4.24 36.31 17.38
N SER A 697 4.40 35.53 16.31
CA SER A 697 3.64 35.71 15.07
C SER A 697 2.16 35.41 15.26
N TYR A 698 1.81 34.35 15.98
CA TYR A 698 0.43 34.02 16.34
C TYR A 698 -0.21 35.17 17.13
N GLU A 699 0.43 35.67 18.17
CA GLU A 699 -0.11 36.75 19.00
C GLU A 699 -0.34 38.03 18.20
N ARG A 700 0.59 38.37 17.30
CA ARG A 700 0.46 39.50 16.36
C ARG A 700 -0.75 39.33 15.43
N LEU A 701 -0.93 38.14 14.85
CA LEU A 701 -2.02 37.87 13.92
C LEU A 701 -3.38 37.80 14.62
N ARG A 702 -3.40 37.32 15.87
CA ARG A 702 -4.57 37.18 16.75
C ARG A 702 -5.01 38.49 17.41
N ALA A 703 -4.10 39.47 17.56
CA ALA A 703 -4.39 40.73 18.26
C ALA A 703 -5.61 41.47 17.68
N GLY A 704 -6.51 41.92 18.58
CA GLY A 704 -7.71 42.69 18.21
C GLY A 704 -8.86 41.86 17.60
N ARG A 705 -8.78 40.54 17.62
CA ARG A 705 -9.80 39.62 17.06
C ARG A 705 -10.64 38.96 18.16
N PRO A 706 -11.88 38.53 17.87
CA PRO A 706 -12.80 37.99 18.88
C PRO A 706 -12.28 36.69 19.50
N GLY A 707 -12.27 36.62 20.83
CA GLY A 707 -11.60 35.54 21.57
C GLY A 707 -12.16 34.13 21.40
N HIS A 708 -13.43 33.96 21.03
CA HIS A 708 -14.07 32.63 21.00
C HIS A 708 -13.45 31.67 19.96
N ALA A 709 -12.98 32.19 18.81
CA ALA A 709 -12.35 31.37 17.77
C ALA A 709 -10.93 30.88 18.15
N TYR A 710 -10.35 31.45 19.21
CA TYR A 710 -8.95 31.25 19.59
C TYR A 710 -8.79 30.60 20.96
N GLN A 711 -9.87 30.21 21.63
CA GLN A 711 -9.82 29.75 23.03
C GLN A 711 -8.89 28.54 23.22
N GLU A 712 -8.98 27.55 22.34
CA GLU A 712 -8.12 26.36 22.37
C GLU A 712 -6.67 26.70 22.01
N ALA A 713 -6.46 27.43 20.91
CA ALA A 713 -5.13 27.86 20.49
C ALA A 713 -4.40 28.71 21.56
N ASP A 714 -5.12 29.62 22.23
CA ASP A 714 -4.59 30.42 23.33
C ASP A 714 -4.20 29.55 24.54
N ALA A 715 -4.92 28.46 24.80
CA ALA A 715 -4.58 27.50 25.85
C ALA A 715 -3.31 26.71 25.50
N SER A 716 -3.25 26.13 24.30
CA SER A 716 -2.11 25.36 23.82
C SER A 716 -0.84 26.22 23.71
N MET A 717 -0.94 27.48 23.29
CA MET A 717 0.19 28.40 23.25
C MET A 717 0.71 28.77 24.66
N ARG A 718 -0.15 28.80 25.69
CA ARG A 718 0.29 28.99 27.08
C ARG A 718 1.03 27.76 27.61
N GLU A 719 0.53 26.57 27.30
CA GLU A 719 1.19 25.31 27.66
C GLU A 719 2.56 25.18 26.98
N LEU A 720 2.62 25.45 25.68
CA LEU A 720 3.86 25.46 24.91
C LEU A 720 4.93 26.40 25.53
N ARG A 721 4.54 27.59 25.99
CA ARG A 721 5.46 28.51 26.69
C ARG A 721 5.98 27.92 27.99
N HIS A 722 5.11 27.22 28.73
CA HIS A 722 5.47 26.59 29.99
C HIS A 722 6.49 25.49 29.75
N GLU A 723 6.20 24.56 28.86
CA GLU A 723 7.09 23.44 28.52
C GLU A 723 8.42 23.93 27.95
N LEU A 724 8.40 24.91 27.05
CA LEU A 724 9.62 25.50 26.50
C LEU A 724 10.51 26.11 27.61
N SER A 725 9.90 26.80 28.58
CA SER A 725 10.62 27.34 29.74
C SER A 725 11.20 26.25 30.65
N LEU A 726 10.59 25.06 30.71
CA LEU A 726 11.10 23.94 31.50
C LEU A 726 12.32 23.32 30.80
N ALA A 727 12.22 23.05 29.51
CA ALA A 727 13.32 22.51 28.71
C ALA A 727 14.55 23.42 28.68
N GLU A 728 14.36 24.74 28.58
CA GLU A 728 15.48 25.69 28.62
C GLU A 728 16.17 25.76 30.00
N LYS A 729 15.49 25.35 31.08
CA LYS A 729 16.12 25.27 32.41
C LYS A 729 16.91 23.99 32.60
N THR A 730 16.59 22.92 31.90
CA THR A 730 17.32 21.65 31.98
C THR A 730 18.61 21.66 31.16
N ASP A 731 18.71 22.53 30.15
CA ASP A 731 19.89 22.68 29.29
C ASP A 731 20.97 23.62 29.87
N ASN A 732 20.63 24.41 30.90
CA ASN A 732 21.54 25.32 31.61
C ASN A 732 22.02 24.70 32.93
#